data_AF-A0AAN6VWU0-F1
#
_entry.id   AF-A0AAN6VWU0-F1
#
_cell.length_a   1.000
_cell.length_b   1.000
_cell.length_c   1.000
_cell.angle_alpha   90.00
_cell.angle_beta   90.00
_cell.angle_gamma   90.00
#
_symmetry.space_group_name_H-M   'P 1'
#
loop_
_entity.id
_entity.type
_entity.pdbx_description
1 polymer ?
#
loop_
_entity_poly.entity_id
_entity_poly.type
_entity_poly.pdbx_seq_one_letter_code
_entity_poly.pdbx_strand_id
1 'polypeptide(L)'
;MPATSQTSTSKTSTSPHLPLTRPPPFPRIPKAFTKEQAEAVTGNVWTRLGMDPDDKSTWTRHRTNMPSHKTFDAADFAPRAWAAIAELCGGEDRIDPTCRQWRDSLIVNLGSPDKAGKPVPPKDLPEWHVDGDFFVHYLDSPEQGLLVTPLFTDIVPNGGGTFICPEAIPKVAQHLYAHPEGVSTRMTPRGEPGFQEEKDLTWFCNVAKSCTDDNFVEATGEVGDVYLLHPLMLHAVSSNALRKVRIITNPHVALNKPHCFDREDGDYSLVEQLTMRALGKERLSGWKISGPRETVVPARLQIQENMRLEELRRLEAVKAKEGQQISNPLAWYWPPLSVPPRSPKMSDSDSDSDDYRVEEPVLADNDPMRAFMPASFGKTTKEANVTAQIEQSRRQVDQPAPQKQKQKQAASDSDDSDSDDSEESDDEDEAERFPVTHEMVLKTHDRAITSIALDPAGSRMLTGSLDGNVNFHDFASLTPTTLRAFKSVDPWATKKSAPTDSHPIQHVEFSRHSANVFLCVTAHPQAKIMSRDGAVLTEFVKGDMYLRDMNNTKGHVGEIATGTWHPTDQNICVTAGSDSTLRIWDINNKRSQKDVIAFKSKVVGTAGRTRMTAVAWGASSQGNSPVLVSAALDGSLVMYGGNGPFTRPAAEIKDAHRPDTWTGGIDISADGRMVVTRGGDGLIKLWDTRKFKQPLVKIEHPSTSDRYPMTGIKYSPDSRFIITGSASGHLHILNPANLRPEHVTPVTPGIPLIAVDWHPKLNQIITGSANAETHVLYNPSLSSRGALEVMSRAPKKRHVDDDPSFTMDQSQLGLSGDAIITPGALSGGHKRGGGVTASGKSRDPYRPQVQQITPFMRSQPDEKHISENIPLSRMLHEDPREALLKYADVAKKDPRFTSAWSKTQPVTQYAELSDEEGGGGEEGPDKKRVKR
;
A
#
# COMPACT_ATOMS: atom_id res chain seq x y z
N MET A 1 25.87 50.18 73.19
CA MET A 1 26.81 49.12 73.64
C MET A 1 26.20 47.76 73.26
N PRO A 2 27.04 46.74 73.00
CA PRO A 2 26.77 45.62 72.10
C PRO A 2 26.03 44.43 72.75
N ALA A 3 25.75 43.43 71.89
CA ALA A 3 25.47 42.01 72.17
C ALA A 3 24.08 41.70 72.76
N THR A 4 23.34 40.68 72.32
CA THR A 4 23.73 39.27 72.14
C THR A 4 22.83 38.53 71.12
N SER A 5 23.36 37.42 70.61
CA SER A 5 22.87 36.53 69.55
C SER A 5 21.93 35.40 70.03
N GLN A 6 20.95 35.05 69.16
CA GLN A 6 20.45 33.70 68.78
C GLN A 6 19.94 32.74 69.91
N THR A 7 18.87 31.94 69.81
CA THR A 7 18.21 31.23 68.69
C THR A 7 16.92 30.51 69.16
N SER A 8 16.03 30.21 68.20
CA SER A 8 15.00 29.13 68.16
C SER A 8 13.68 29.41 68.93
N THR A 9 12.45 29.11 68.46
CA THR A 9 11.90 28.10 67.54
C THR A 9 10.51 28.52 66.97
N SER A 10 10.22 28.08 65.73
CA SER A 10 8.93 27.60 65.18
C SER A 10 7.62 28.45 65.25
N LYS A 11 7.04 28.80 64.09
CA LYS A 11 5.84 28.15 63.48
C LYS A 11 5.18 29.03 62.40
N THR A 12 4.85 28.36 61.28
CA THR A 12 3.69 28.56 60.38
C THR A 12 3.45 29.93 59.75
N SER A 13 3.86 30.10 58.49
CA SER A 13 3.39 31.16 57.61
C SER A 13 2.11 30.74 56.88
N THR A 14 1.08 31.54 57.09
CA THR A 14 -0.09 31.69 56.24
C THR A 14 0.29 32.11 54.81
N SER A 15 -0.53 31.66 53.86
CA SER A 15 -0.48 31.94 52.42
C SER A 15 -0.29 33.42 52.04
N PRO A 16 0.44 33.72 50.94
CA PRO A 16 0.22 34.93 50.19
C PRO A 16 -0.46 34.65 48.84
N HIS A 17 -1.42 35.53 48.54
CA HIS A 17 -2.15 35.65 47.29
C HIS A 17 -1.24 35.65 46.05
N LEU A 18 -1.66 34.93 44.99
CA LEU A 18 -1.07 35.02 43.66
C LEU A 18 -1.29 36.42 43.06
N PRO A 19 -0.26 37.06 42.48
CA PRO A 19 -0.46 38.27 41.69
C PRO A 19 -1.02 37.93 40.30
N LEU A 20 -1.99 38.75 39.87
CA LEU A 20 -2.56 38.79 38.52
C LEU A 20 -1.45 38.80 37.46
N THR A 21 -1.35 37.72 36.68
CA THR A 21 -0.33 37.49 35.67
C THR A 21 -0.59 38.31 34.41
N ARG A 22 0.49 38.88 33.84
CA ARG A 22 0.51 39.39 32.45
C ARG A 22 -0.04 38.31 31.50
N PRO A 23 -0.81 38.67 30.45
CA PRO A 23 -1.21 37.70 29.45
C PRO A 23 0.05 37.03 28.85
N PRO A 24 0.03 35.70 28.63
CA PRO A 24 1.17 35.01 28.07
C PRO A 24 1.51 35.59 26.68
N PRO A 25 2.80 35.67 26.31
CA PRO A 25 3.25 36.29 25.05
C PRO A 25 2.92 35.50 23.77
N PHE A 26 2.10 34.45 23.86
CA PHE A 26 1.76 33.55 22.75
C PHE A 26 0.24 33.31 22.69
N PRO A 27 -0.35 33.25 21.47
CA PRO A 27 -1.78 33.05 21.31
C PRO A 27 -2.21 31.66 21.80
N ARG A 28 -2.98 31.66 22.91
CA ARG A 28 -3.78 30.52 23.35
C ARG A 28 -5.23 30.78 22.99
N ILE A 29 -5.84 29.86 22.25
CA ILE A 29 -7.24 29.93 21.86
C ILE A 29 -8.02 29.02 22.81
N PRO A 30 -8.74 29.59 23.79
CA PRO A 30 -9.44 28.79 24.77
C PRO A 30 -10.67 28.12 24.14
N LYS A 31 -10.89 26.84 24.48
CA LYS A 31 -12.05 26.05 24.04
C LYS A 31 -12.28 26.16 22.53
N ALA A 32 -11.23 25.90 21.76
CA ALA A 32 -11.29 25.88 20.30
C ALA A 32 -12.09 24.68 19.75
N PHE A 33 -12.14 23.58 20.50
CA PHE A 33 -12.99 22.41 20.27
C PHE A 33 -13.57 21.90 21.61
N THR A 34 -14.61 21.08 21.56
CA THR A 34 -15.35 20.61 22.74
C THR A 34 -14.71 19.38 23.39
N LYS A 35 -15.14 19.04 24.62
CA LYS A 35 -14.67 17.83 25.32
C LYS A 35 -15.10 16.56 24.60
N GLU A 36 -16.31 16.53 24.05
CA GLU A 36 -16.85 15.41 23.30
C GLU A 36 -16.06 15.17 22.01
N GLN A 37 -15.68 16.26 21.32
CA GLN A 37 -14.77 16.20 20.17
C GLN A 37 -13.39 15.65 20.57
N ALA A 38 -12.86 16.06 21.73
CA ALA A 38 -11.60 15.54 22.26
C ALA A 38 -11.68 14.03 22.56
N GLU A 39 -12.74 13.60 23.24
CA GLU A 39 -13.00 12.19 23.58
C GLU A 39 -13.15 11.31 22.33
N ALA A 40 -13.78 11.81 21.27
CA ALA A 40 -13.88 11.08 20.01
C ALA A 40 -12.51 10.78 19.37
N VAL A 41 -11.52 11.66 19.59
CA VAL A 41 -10.14 11.48 19.11
C VAL A 41 -9.33 10.60 20.08
N THR A 42 -9.51 10.76 21.40
CA THR A 42 -8.72 10.03 22.41
C THR A 42 -9.33 8.71 22.87
N GLY A 43 -10.55 8.37 22.46
CA GLY A 43 -11.32 7.25 23.01
C GLY A 43 -10.67 5.88 22.88
N ASN A 44 -9.72 5.71 21.95
CA ASN A 44 -9.00 4.45 21.75
C ASN A 44 -7.53 4.48 22.20
N VAL A 45 -7.09 5.55 22.89
CA VAL A 45 -5.69 5.75 23.29
C VAL A 45 -5.17 4.61 24.15
N TRP A 46 -5.93 4.17 25.15
CA TRP A 46 -5.49 3.09 26.06
C TRP A 46 -5.38 1.74 25.37
N THR A 47 -6.34 1.41 24.51
CA THR A 47 -6.29 0.21 23.65
C THR A 47 -5.06 0.24 22.75
N ARG A 48 -4.79 1.39 22.13
CA ARG A 48 -3.61 1.58 21.28
C ARG A 48 -2.33 1.46 22.09
N LEU A 49 -2.22 2.09 23.26
CA LEU A 49 -1.06 1.98 24.15
C LEU A 49 -0.86 0.56 24.71
N GLY A 50 -1.93 -0.25 24.78
CA GLY A 50 -1.90 -1.59 25.39
C GLY A 50 -1.67 -1.50 26.90
N MET A 51 -2.18 -0.43 27.52
CA MET A 51 -2.03 -0.12 28.94
C MET A 51 -3.41 0.14 29.53
N ASP A 52 -3.53 -0.04 30.84
CA ASP A 52 -4.76 0.21 31.57
C ASP A 52 -4.74 1.65 32.15
N PRO A 53 -5.79 2.47 31.92
CA PRO A 53 -5.89 3.81 32.51
C PRO A 53 -5.87 3.81 34.05
N ASP A 54 -6.45 2.78 34.67
CA ASP A 54 -6.68 2.70 36.11
C ASP A 54 -5.53 1.99 36.83
N ASP A 55 -4.75 1.15 36.13
CA ASP A 55 -3.56 0.50 36.67
C ASP A 55 -2.25 1.12 36.15
N LYS A 56 -1.69 2.05 36.95
CA LYS A 56 -0.40 2.72 36.68
C LYS A 56 0.82 1.79 36.65
N SER A 57 0.70 0.54 37.10
CA SER A 57 1.78 -0.45 36.99
C SER A 57 1.97 -0.92 35.54
N THR A 58 0.90 -0.86 34.73
CA THR A 58 0.94 -1.18 33.29
C THR A 58 1.60 -0.10 32.44
N TRP A 59 1.85 1.09 33.00
CA TRP A 59 2.42 2.24 32.29
C TRP A 59 3.93 2.07 32.09
N THR A 60 4.30 1.22 31.13
CA THR A 60 5.70 0.85 30.87
C THR A 60 6.54 1.95 30.22
N ARG A 61 5.91 2.98 29.64
CA ARG A 61 6.59 4.08 28.94
C ARG A 61 6.16 5.42 29.52
N HIS A 62 7.13 6.30 29.79
CA HIS A 62 6.83 7.64 30.32
C HIS A 62 6.26 8.59 29.26
N ARG A 63 6.68 8.43 27.98
CA ARG A 63 6.20 9.21 26.82
C ARG A 63 6.10 8.31 25.59
N THR A 64 5.04 8.47 24.81
CA THR A 64 4.83 7.78 23.53
C THR A 64 4.34 8.76 22.47
N ASN A 65 5.03 8.80 21.33
CA ASN A 65 4.59 9.54 20.14
C ASN A 65 3.84 8.58 19.21
N MET A 66 2.51 8.53 19.35
CA MET A 66 1.67 7.57 18.67
C MET A 66 1.50 7.93 17.18
N PRO A 67 1.47 6.94 16.27
CA PRO A 67 1.19 7.14 14.84
C PRO A 67 -0.26 7.58 14.60
N SER A 68 -0.59 8.13 13.42
CA SER A 68 -1.99 8.40 13.05
C SER A 68 -2.72 7.15 12.57
N HIS A 69 -4.02 7.03 12.86
CA HIS A 69 -5.00 6.14 12.21
C HIS A 69 -6.14 6.89 11.53
N LYS A 70 -6.52 8.06 12.04
CA LYS A 70 -7.63 8.90 11.54
C LYS A 70 -7.15 10.30 11.18
N THR A 71 -7.82 10.90 10.20
CA THR A 71 -7.62 12.28 9.78
C THR A 71 -8.94 13.02 9.82
N PHE A 72 -8.92 14.29 10.21
CA PHE A 72 -10.09 15.16 10.27
C PHE A 72 -9.73 16.59 9.88
N ASP A 73 -10.71 17.35 9.42
CA ASP A 73 -10.51 18.73 8.97
C ASP A 73 -10.42 19.68 10.18
N ALA A 74 -9.32 20.43 10.27
CA ALA A 74 -9.07 21.37 11.34
C ALA A 74 -10.03 22.57 11.33
N ALA A 75 -10.47 23.00 10.15
CA ALA A 75 -11.43 24.10 10.01
C ALA A 75 -12.81 23.70 10.52
N ASP A 76 -13.19 22.44 10.34
CA ASP A 76 -14.47 21.91 10.85
C ASP A 76 -14.37 21.55 12.33
N PHE A 77 -13.23 20.97 12.75
CA PHE A 77 -13.03 20.48 14.11
C PHE A 77 -12.79 21.62 15.11
N ALA A 78 -11.97 22.62 14.74
CA ALA A 78 -11.60 23.75 15.58
C ALA A 78 -11.58 25.06 14.76
N PRO A 79 -12.74 25.55 14.28
CA PRO A 79 -12.84 26.68 13.34
C PRO A 79 -12.14 27.96 13.83
N ARG A 80 -12.25 28.26 15.12
CA ARG A 80 -11.60 29.43 15.74
C ARG A 80 -10.08 29.32 15.73
N ALA A 81 -9.55 28.10 15.91
CA ALA A 81 -8.11 27.87 15.82
C ALA A 81 -7.62 27.96 14.38
N TRP A 82 -8.35 27.38 13.42
CA TRP A 82 -8.00 27.46 12.01
C TRP A 82 -8.00 28.89 11.47
N ALA A 83 -9.01 29.69 11.82
CA ALA A 83 -9.08 31.10 11.44
C ALA A 83 -7.87 31.90 11.95
N ALA A 84 -7.46 31.68 13.20
CA ALA A 84 -6.28 32.33 13.77
C ALA A 84 -4.96 31.86 13.12
N ILE A 85 -4.86 30.57 12.76
CA ILE A 85 -3.71 30.05 12.00
C ILE A 85 -3.61 30.77 10.65
N ALA A 86 -4.73 30.86 9.92
CA ALA A 86 -4.78 31.57 8.64
C ALA A 86 -4.39 33.05 8.78
N GLU A 87 -4.88 33.73 9.81
CA GLU A 87 -4.53 35.13 10.10
C GLU A 87 -3.02 35.31 10.39
N LEU A 88 -2.45 34.48 11.27
CA LEU A 88 -1.03 34.57 11.63
C LEU A 88 -0.10 34.33 10.44
N CYS A 89 -0.48 33.45 9.53
CA CYS A 89 0.27 33.13 8.31
C CYS A 89 0.03 34.12 7.15
N GLY A 90 -0.88 35.10 7.31
CA GLY A 90 -1.17 36.13 6.31
C GLY A 90 -2.16 35.70 5.21
N GLY A 91 -3.01 34.72 5.50
CA GLY A 91 -4.06 34.21 4.60
C GLY A 91 -4.06 32.69 4.47
N GLU A 92 -5.23 32.09 4.30
CA GLU A 92 -5.37 30.63 4.07
C GLU A 92 -4.74 30.21 2.73
N ASP A 93 -4.71 31.09 1.73
CA ASP A 93 -4.07 30.87 0.43
C ASP A 93 -2.54 30.73 0.50
N ARG A 94 -1.92 31.20 1.60
CA ARG A 94 -0.47 31.08 1.84
C ARG A 94 -0.10 29.74 2.50
N ILE A 95 -1.06 29.03 3.07
CA ILE A 95 -0.86 27.78 3.81
C ILE A 95 -0.99 26.59 2.85
N ASP A 96 -0.17 25.55 3.05
CA ASP A 96 -0.33 24.29 2.34
C ASP A 96 -1.71 23.66 2.66
N PRO A 97 -2.57 23.41 1.65
CA PRO A 97 -3.90 22.85 1.88
C PRO A 97 -3.91 21.52 2.65
N THR A 98 -2.81 20.75 2.61
CA THR A 98 -2.68 19.49 3.35
C THR A 98 -2.61 19.70 4.86
N CYS A 99 -2.14 20.85 5.35
CA CYS A 99 -2.06 21.19 6.77
C CYS A 99 -3.44 21.40 7.43
N ARG A 100 -4.49 21.50 6.61
CA ARG A 100 -5.89 21.49 7.07
C ARG A 100 -6.31 20.13 7.62
N GLN A 101 -5.63 19.04 7.27
CA GLN A 101 -5.93 17.70 7.77
C GLN A 101 -5.16 17.39 9.06
N TRP A 102 -5.79 17.63 10.20
CA TRP A 102 -5.27 17.15 11.49
C TRP A 102 -5.42 15.65 11.62
N ARG A 103 -4.58 15.05 12.47
CA ARG A 103 -4.50 13.60 12.65
C ARG A 103 -4.47 13.25 14.13
N ASP A 104 -4.91 12.03 14.46
CA ASP A 104 -4.81 11.44 15.79
C ASP A 104 -3.39 10.89 16.11
N SER A 105 -2.35 11.61 15.66
CA SER A 105 -0.94 11.38 16.02
C SER A 105 -0.66 11.93 17.42
N LEU A 106 -1.15 11.22 18.43
CA LEU A 106 -1.17 11.72 19.81
C LEU A 106 0.18 11.55 20.50
N ILE A 107 0.63 12.58 21.21
CA ILE A 107 1.79 12.56 22.08
C ILE A 107 1.28 12.39 23.52
N VAL A 108 1.45 11.19 24.05
CA VAL A 108 1.00 10.82 25.39
C VAL A 108 2.18 10.88 26.35
N ASN A 109 2.06 11.69 27.41
CA ASN A 109 3.02 11.74 28.51
C ASN A 109 2.33 11.24 29.80
N LEU A 110 2.83 10.13 30.32
CA LEU A 110 2.32 9.45 31.52
C LEU A 110 3.21 9.69 32.76
N GLY A 111 4.42 10.25 32.55
CA GLY A 111 5.44 10.41 33.57
C GLY A 111 6.07 9.08 34.01
N SER A 112 7.30 9.15 34.53
CA SER A 112 8.03 7.98 35.04
C SER A 112 7.86 7.84 36.56
N PRO A 113 7.77 6.61 37.11
CA PRO A 113 7.75 6.38 38.57
C PRO A 113 8.88 7.10 39.32
N ASP A 114 10.10 7.09 38.79
CA ASP A 114 11.30 7.63 39.47
C ASP A 114 11.28 9.16 39.64
N LYS A 115 10.56 9.85 38.75
CA LYS A 115 10.40 11.31 38.73
C LYS A 115 9.06 11.77 39.33
N ALA A 116 8.25 10.85 39.85
CA ALA A 116 7.01 11.20 40.52
C ALA A 116 7.28 12.09 41.73
N GLY A 117 6.55 13.20 41.84
CA GLY A 117 6.71 14.21 42.91
C GLY A 117 7.98 15.06 42.82
N LYS A 118 8.80 14.91 41.76
CA LYS A 118 10.08 15.62 41.58
C LYS A 118 10.03 16.49 40.32
N PRO A 119 9.53 17.74 40.41
CA PRO A 119 9.58 18.66 39.28
C PRO A 119 11.05 18.95 38.92
N VAL A 120 11.35 18.96 37.63
CA VAL A 120 12.68 19.27 37.10
C VAL A 120 12.70 20.73 36.65
N PRO A 121 13.69 21.54 37.05
CA PRO A 121 13.82 22.90 36.57
C PRO A 121 13.90 22.95 35.03
N PRO A 122 13.28 23.94 34.35
CA PRO A 122 13.22 23.98 32.89
C PRO A 122 14.59 23.91 32.19
N LYS A 123 15.62 24.55 32.76
CA LYS A 123 17.00 24.54 32.24
C LYS A 123 17.68 23.17 32.28
N ASP A 124 17.23 22.30 33.18
CA ASP A 124 17.77 20.96 33.37
C ASP A 124 16.97 19.90 32.60
N LEU A 125 15.89 20.31 31.89
CA LEU A 125 15.15 19.40 31.05
C LEU A 125 16.00 18.93 29.87
N PRO A 126 16.06 17.61 29.62
CA PRO A 126 16.66 17.09 28.41
C PRO A 126 15.70 17.34 27.22
N GLU A 127 16.25 17.39 26.02
CA GLU A 127 15.49 17.45 24.76
C GLU A 127 14.82 18.80 24.40
N TRP A 128 15.46 19.92 24.71
CA TRP A 128 15.10 21.19 24.06
C TRP A 128 15.31 21.10 22.55
N HIS A 129 14.35 21.59 21.76
CA HIS A 129 14.43 21.64 20.30
C HIS A 129 13.46 22.67 19.70
N VAL A 130 13.63 22.93 18.39
CA VAL A 130 12.58 23.46 17.51
C VAL A 130 12.18 22.35 16.53
N ASP A 131 10.95 22.39 16.04
CA ASP A 131 10.46 21.36 15.12
C ASP A 131 10.95 21.59 13.69
N GLY A 132 11.23 20.48 12.99
CA GLY A 132 11.70 20.47 11.61
C GLY A 132 12.73 19.37 11.34
N ASP A 133 12.50 18.16 11.87
CA ASP A 133 13.44 17.04 11.73
C ASP A 133 13.44 16.40 10.32
N PHE A 134 12.64 16.94 9.40
CA PHE A 134 12.43 16.41 8.05
C PHE A 134 13.00 17.30 6.94
N PHE A 135 13.74 18.36 7.29
CA PHE A 135 14.38 19.25 6.32
C PHE A 135 15.61 19.97 6.91
N VAL A 136 16.47 20.48 6.04
CA VAL A 136 17.55 21.41 6.43
C VAL A 136 16.95 22.77 6.74
N HIS A 137 17.21 23.30 7.93
CA HIS A 137 16.61 24.55 8.38
C HIS A 137 17.24 25.77 7.69
N TYR A 138 16.36 26.68 7.29
CA TYR A 138 16.66 28.03 6.85
C TYR A 138 15.79 29.02 7.63
N LEU A 139 16.20 30.29 7.70
CA LEU A 139 15.37 31.33 8.34
C LEU A 139 14.00 31.49 7.64
N ASP A 140 13.95 31.23 6.33
CA ASP A 140 12.74 31.38 5.50
C ASP A 140 12.01 30.06 5.19
N SER A 141 12.33 28.96 5.91
CA SER A 141 11.80 27.63 5.64
C SER A 141 10.25 27.60 5.55
N PRO A 142 9.66 27.25 4.38
CA PRO A 142 8.22 27.07 4.25
C PRO A 142 7.70 25.81 4.93
N GLU A 143 8.57 24.82 5.17
CA GLU A 143 8.20 23.51 5.70
C GLU A 143 7.65 23.59 7.14
N GLN A 144 7.97 24.67 7.86
CA GLN A 144 7.48 24.93 9.21
C GLN A 144 7.20 26.44 9.39
N GLY A 145 5.97 26.85 9.07
CA GLY A 145 5.50 28.23 9.20
C GLY A 145 4.82 28.54 10.54
N LEU A 146 4.17 27.56 11.16
CA LEU A 146 3.59 27.71 12.50
C LEU A 146 3.54 26.37 13.23
N LEU A 147 3.76 26.40 14.53
CA LEU A 147 3.68 25.25 15.42
C LEU A 147 2.36 25.29 16.20
N VAL A 148 1.58 24.21 16.15
CA VAL A 148 0.22 24.18 16.73
C VAL A 148 0.11 23.04 17.73
N THR A 149 -0.31 23.33 18.96
CA THR A 149 -0.44 22.34 20.03
C THR A 149 -1.85 22.33 20.62
N PRO A 150 -2.76 21.50 20.09
CA PRO A 150 -4.08 21.22 20.67
C PRO A 150 -3.97 20.36 21.94
N LEU A 151 -4.73 20.74 22.98
CA LEU A 151 -4.80 20.01 24.25
C LEU A 151 -6.01 19.07 24.29
N PHE A 152 -5.76 17.76 24.37
CA PHE A 152 -6.82 16.74 24.48
C PHE A 152 -7.12 16.29 25.91
N THR A 153 -6.35 16.77 26.88
CA THR A 153 -6.54 16.54 28.32
C THR A 153 -6.31 17.82 29.08
N ASP A 154 -6.90 17.96 30.26
CA ASP A 154 -6.57 19.05 31.18
C ASP A 154 -5.11 18.96 31.64
N ILE A 155 -4.34 20.03 31.46
CA ILE A 155 -2.94 20.11 31.85
C ILE A 155 -2.80 21.14 32.97
N VAL A 156 -2.57 20.65 34.18
CA VAL A 156 -2.25 21.47 35.35
C VAL A 156 -0.73 21.68 35.46
N PRO A 157 -0.24 22.68 36.22
CA PRO A 157 1.19 22.86 36.47
C PRO A 157 1.86 21.58 37.00
N ASN A 158 3.05 21.26 36.50
CA ASN A 158 3.79 20.00 36.71
C ASN A 158 3.09 18.73 36.19
N GLY A 159 1.97 18.89 35.48
CA GLY A 159 1.13 17.82 34.95
C GLY A 159 1.56 17.29 33.58
N GLY A 160 2.78 17.61 33.12
CA GLY A 160 3.28 17.11 31.86
C GLY A 160 3.19 18.09 30.69
N GLY A 161 2.94 19.39 30.93
CA GLY A 161 2.83 20.40 29.89
C GLY A 161 4.13 20.59 29.10
N THR A 162 4.02 21.04 27.85
CA THR A 162 5.19 21.38 27.05
C THR A 162 5.79 22.69 27.58
N PHE A 163 7.08 22.70 27.92
CA PHE A 163 7.78 23.92 28.27
C PHE A 163 8.18 24.66 27.00
N ILE A 164 8.00 25.99 27.02
CA ILE A 164 8.36 26.89 25.92
C ILE A 164 9.23 28.03 26.43
N CYS A 165 10.14 28.51 25.59
CA CYS A 165 11.09 29.57 25.91
C CYS A 165 11.05 30.68 24.83
N PRO A 166 10.20 31.71 24.98
CA PRO A 166 10.09 32.80 24.00
C PRO A 166 11.40 33.59 23.82
N GLU A 167 12.22 33.72 24.88
CA GLU A 167 13.52 34.39 24.83
C GLU A 167 14.52 33.71 23.87
N ALA A 168 14.28 32.44 23.51
CA ALA A 168 15.12 31.73 22.56
C ALA A 168 14.86 32.12 21.10
N ILE A 169 13.70 32.71 20.75
CA ILE A 169 13.35 33.04 19.36
C ILE A 169 14.41 33.94 18.71
N PRO A 170 14.85 35.08 19.31
CA PRO A 170 15.92 35.90 18.75
C PRO A 170 17.24 35.14 18.56
N LYS A 171 17.59 34.23 19.47
CA LYS A 171 18.84 33.46 19.41
C LYS A 171 18.81 32.47 18.25
N VAL A 172 17.70 31.75 18.07
CA VAL A 172 17.50 30.83 16.93
C VAL A 172 17.43 31.58 15.61
N ALA A 173 16.68 32.69 15.56
CA ALA A 173 16.58 33.53 14.37
C ALA A 173 17.96 34.07 13.96
N GLN A 174 18.75 34.58 14.92
CA GLN A 174 20.09 35.10 14.67
C GLN A 174 21.04 34.03 14.12
N HIS A 175 20.95 32.80 14.64
CA HIS A 175 21.73 31.66 14.15
C HIS A 175 21.38 31.34 12.70
N LEU A 176 20.10 31.19 12.38
CA LEU A 176 19.65 30.93 11.00
C LEU A 176 19.95 32.08 10.04
N TYR A 177 19.90 33.32 10.52
CA TYR A 177 20.25 34.51 9.75
C TYR A 177 21.74 34.53 9.37
N ALA A 178 22.61 34.11 10.30
CA ALA A 178 24.06 34.07 10.10
C ALA A 178 24.53 32.93 9.18
N HIS A 179 23.68 31.91 8.96
CA HIS A 179 24.00 30.71 8.18
C HIS A 179 23.04 30.54 6.98
N PRO A 180 23.10 31.42 5.96
CA PRO A 180 22.26 31.34 4.76
C PRO A 180 22.49 30.07 3.94
N GLU A 181 23.61 29.37 4.13
CA GLU A 181 23.91 28.07 3.53
C GLU A 181 23.00 26.94 4.05
N GLY A 182 22.36 27.14 5.19
CA GLY A 182 21.46 26.20 5.85
C GLY A 182 22.15 25.46 6.99
N VAL A 183 21.35 24.99 7.95
CA VAL A 183 21.82 24.24 9.12
C VAL A 183 21.07 22.91 9.21
N SER A 184 21.73 21.87 9.73
CA SER A 184 21.12 20.55 9.90
C SER A 184 19.91 20.59 10.85
N THR A 185 19.17 19.48 10.95
CA THR A 185 18.07 19.26 11.92
C THR A 185 18.46 19.48 13.39
N ARG A 186 19.77 19.62 13.66
CA ARG A 186 20.38 19.84 14.97
C ARG A 186 21.18 21.15 15.06
N MET A 187 20.91 22.10 14.16
CA MET A 187 21.49 23.46 14.12
C MET A 187 22.99 23.51 13.84
N THR A 188 23.57 22.46 13.25
CA THR A 188 24.97 22.47 12.79
C THR A 188 25.05 23.12 11.41
N PRO A 189 25.89 24.17 11.19
CA PRO A 189 26.02 24.84 9.90
C PRO A 189 26.53 23.96 8.76
N ARG A 190 26.07 24.25 7.54
CA ARG A 190 26.52 23.55 6.32
C ARG A 190 27.98 23.91 6.02
N GLY A 191 28.88 22.94 6.24
CA GLY A 191 30.33 23.11 6.06
C GLY A 191 31.14 22.73 7.31
N GLU A 192 30.47 22.58 8.46
CA GLU A 192 31.12 22.08 9.67
C GLU A 192 31.12 20.53 9.74
N PRO A 193 32.17 19.93 10.33
CA PRO A 193 32.18 18.50 10.63
C PRO A 193 31.06 18.14 11.61
N GLY A 194 30.08 17.38 11.13
CA GLY A 194 28.90 16.96 11.88
C GLY A 194 27.57 17.38 11.26
N PHE A 195 27.55 18.14 10.17
CA PHE A 195 26.31 18.49 9.45
C PHE A 195 25.48 17.25 9.06
N GLN A 196 26.15 16.18 8.61
CA GLN A 196 25.53 14.89 8.25
C GLN A 196 25.43 13.90 9.41
N GLU A 197 26.21 14.09 10.48
CA GLU A 197 26.32 13.11 11.57
C GLU A 197 25.21 13.25 12.62
N GLU A 198 24.24 14.16 12.42
CA GLU A 198 23.12 14.46 13.32
C GLU A 198 23.49 14.32 14.81
N LYS A 199 24.38 15.20 15.29
CA LYS A 199 24.79 15.25 16.70
C LYS A 199 23.59 15.35 17.66
N ASP A 200 23.86 15.18 18.94
CA ASP A 200 22.88 15.33 20.02
C ASP A 200 22.22 16.72 20.09
N LEU A 201 21.20 16.87 20.94
CA LEU A 201 20.44 18.12 21.13
C LEU A 201 21.21 19.18 21.97
N THR A 202 22.54 19.14 21.97
CA THR A 202 23.38 19.98 22.82
C THR A 202 23.27 21.46 22.49
N TRP A 203 23.22 21.83 21.20
CA TRP A 203 23.07 23.22 20.78
C TRP A 203 21.82 23.86 21.40
N PHE A 204 20.67 23.21 21.27
CA PHE A 204 19.40 23.67 21.82
C PHE A 204 19.42 23.74 23.35
N CYS A 205 19.96 22.72 24.01
CA CYS A 205 20.09 22.71 25.47
C CYS A 205 20.97 23.87 25.96
N ASN A 206 22.04 24.20 25.24
CA ASN A 206 22.92 25.33 25.58
C ASN A 206 22.20 26.68 25.39
N VAL A 207 21.40 26.82 24.32
CA VAL A 207 20.54 28.00 24.13
C VAL A 207 19.56 28.14 25.28
N ALA A 208 18.86 27.07 25.67
CA ALA A 208 17.93 27.09 26.80
C ALA A 208 18.63 27.50 28.11
N LYS A 209 19.80 26.92 28.43
CA LYS A 209 20.58 27.28 29.63
C LYS A 209 21.01 28.74 29.66
N SER A 210 21.20 29.36 28.49
CA SER A 210 21.56 30.78 28.37
C SER A 210 20.39 31.75 28.55
N CYS A 211 19.14 31.26 28.61
CA CYS A 211 17.95 32.09 28.84
C CYS A 211 17.70 32.32 30.34
N THR A 212 16.96 33.38 30.65
CA THR A 212 16.58 33.72 32.03
C THR A 212 15.44 32.83 32.54
N ASP A 213 15.41 32.55 33.85
CA ASP A 213 14.47 31.59 34.43
C ASP A 213 13.00 32.04 34.32
N ASP A 214 12.75 33.35 34.34
CA ASP A 214 11.40 33.93 34.26
C ASP A 214 10.74 33.79 32.87
N ASN A 215 11.51 33.38 31.86
CA ASN A 215 11.03 33.23 30.48
C ASN A 215 10.61 31.80 30.11
N PHE A 216 10.71 30.84 31.03
CA PHE A 216 10.17 29.51 30.82
C PHE A 216 8.70 29.44 31.20
N VAL A 217 7.86 28.99 30.27
CA VAL A 217 6.43 28.82 30.53
C VAL A 217 6.03 27.38 30.27
N GLU A 218 5.32 26.75 31.21
CA GLU A 218 4.68 25.46 30.98
C GLU A 218 3.32 25.70 30.31
N ALA A 219 3.07 25.06 29.16
CA ALA A 219 1.80 25.14 28.45
C ALA A 219 0.70 24.35 29.18
N THR A 220 0.08 24.99 30.17
CA THR A 220 -1.05 24.48 30.96
C THR A 220 -2.39 24.96 30.40
N GLY A 221 -3.47 24.20 30.53
CA GLY A 221 -4.78 24.59 30.00
C GLY A 221 -5.85 23.54 30.21
N GLU A 222 -7.05 23.85 29.74
CA GLU A 222 -8.17 22.91 29.73
C GLU A 222 -8.21 22.15 28.40
N VAL A 223 -8.85 20.97 28.40
CA VAL A 223 -9.15 20.25 27.17
C VAL A 223 -9.93 21.14 26.19
N GLY A 224 -9.54 21.13 24.92
CA GLY A 224 -10.10 22.00 23.90
C GLY A 224 -9.29 23.27 23.64
N ASP A 225 -8.35 23.63 24.52
CA ASP A 225 -7.45 24.76 24.27
C ASP A 225 -6.43 24.44 23.17
N VAL A 226 -6.09 25.43 22.34
CA VAL A 226 -5.06 25.31 21.29
C VAL A 226 -4.01 26.39 21.48
N TYR A 227 -2.75 25.97 21.55
CA TYR A 227 -1.59 26.87 21.53
C TYR A 227 -1.07 27.06 20.11
N LEU A 228 -0.83 28.31 19.74
CA LEU A 228 -0.18 28.68 18.49
C LEU A 228 1.19 29.28 18.82
N LEU A 229 2.25 28.64 18.33
CA LEU A 229 3.64 28.94 18.64
C LEU A 229 4.38 29.33 17.37
N HIS A 230 5.30 30.29 17.52
CA HIS A 230 6.20 30.68 16.43
C HIS A 230 7.06 29.46 15.98
N PRO A 231 7.40 29.31 14.69
CA PRO A 231 8.17 28.16 14.20
C PRO A 231 9.56 28.04 14.85
N LEU A 232 10.14 29.17 15.27
CA LEU A 232 11.42 29.23 15.99
C LEU A 232 11.28 29.13 17.52
N MET A 233 10.10 28.79 18.04
CA MET A 233 9.85 28.65 19.47
C MET A 233 10.57 27.41 20.01
N LEU A 234 11.57 27.63 20.85
CA LEU A 234 12.27 26.56 21.53
C LEU A 234 11.36 25.93 22.59
N HIS A 235 11.22 24.60 22.55
CA HIS A 235 10.33 23.87 23.44
C HIS A 235 10.91 22.52 23.87
N ALA A 236 10.40 22.01 24.99
CA ALA A 236 10.82 20.74 25.58
C ALA A 236 9.64 20.03 26.27
N VAL A 237 9.75 18.71 26.39
CA VAL A 237 8.78 17.92 27.14
C VAL A 237 9.11 17.96 28.63
N SER A 238 8.09 18.20 29.47
CA SER A 238 8.29 18.14 30.94
C SER A 238 8.31 16.70 31.47
N SER A 239 8.88 16.54 32.67
CA SER A 239 9.01 15.25 33.35
C SER A 239 7.69 14.64 33.84
N ASN A 240 6.59 15.41 33.81
CA ASN A 240 5.27 15.04 34.33
C ASN A 240 5.36 14.46 35.76
N ALA A 241 5.75 15.31 36.71
CA ALA A 241 5.96 14.91 38.09
C ALA A 241 4.67 14.40 38.77
N LEU A 242 3.49 14.80 38.28
CA LEU A 242 2.21 14.35 38.84
C LEU A 242 1.76 12.97 38.33
N ARG A 243 2.39 12.43 37.28
CA ARG A 243 1.94 11.20 36.59
C ARG A 243 0.44 11.22 36.30
N LYS A 244 -0.04 12.37 35.81
CA LYS A 244 -1.36 12.54 35.21
C LYS A 244 -1.25 12.34 33.71
N VAL A 245 -2.30 11.83 33.10
CA VAL A 245 -2.29 11.52 31.67
C VAL A 245 -2.35 12.83 30.91
N ARG A 246 -1.30 13.13 30.13
CA ARG A 246 -1.24 14.30 29.26
C ARG A 246 -1.26 13.85 27.82
N ILE A 247 -2.27 14.29 27.07
CA ILE A 247 -2.42 14.00 25.64
C ILE A 247 -2.50 15.32 24.87
N ILE A 248 -1.57 15.47 23.93
CA ILE A 248 -1.56 16.58 22.96
C ILE A 248 -1.31 16.03 21.56
N THR A 249 -1.46 16.86 20.55
CA THR A 249 -0.89 16.62 19.22
C THR A 249 -0.06 17.84 18.82
N ASN A 250 0.75 17.70 17.78
CA ASN A 250 1.60 18.79 17.30
C ASN A 250 1.58 18.91 15.76
N PRO A 251 0.44 19.26 15.15
CA PRO A 251 0.34 19.49 13.73
C PRO A 251 1.23 20.68 13.32
N HIS A 252 2.08 20.46 12.33
CA HIS A 252 2.85 21.51 11.71
C HIS A 252 2.01 22.22 10.64
N VAL A 253 2.24 23.52 10.48
CA VAL A 253 1.64 24.32 9.41
C VAL A 253 2.74 24.70 8.44
N ALA A 254 2.72 24.14 7.24
CA ALA A 254 3.61 24.48 6.15
C ALA A 254 2.99 25.58 5.26
N LEU A 255 3.84 26.32 4.57
CA LEU A 255 3.47 27.39 3.66
C LEU A 255 3.68 26.97 2.20
N ASN A 256 2.85 27.49 1.29
CA ASN A 256 2.95 27.25 -0.15
C ASN A 256 4.23 27.86 -0.75
N LYS A 257 4.80 28.88 -0.10
CA LYS A 257 6.03 29.59 -0.50
C LYS A 257 6.86 29.90 0.75
N PRO A 258 8.20 29.99 0.62
CA PRO A 258 9.08 30.46 1.70
C PRO A 258 8.64 31.80 2.28
N HIS A 259 8.96 32.04 3.55
CA HIS A 259 8.78 33.35 4.16
C HIS A 259 9.56 34.41 3.34
N CYS A 260 8.95 35.57 3.12
CA CYS A 260 9.59 36.66 2.39
C CYS A 260 9.73 37.87 3.31
N PHE A 261 10.96 38.12 3.76
CA PHE A 261 11.31 39.21 4.67
C PHE A 261 11.76 40.51 3.96
N ASP A 262 11.65 40.53 2.62
CA ASP A 262 12.08 41.64 1.76
C ASP A 262 10.98 41.99 0.73
N ARG A 263 9.74 42.18 1.20
CA ARG A 263 8.60 42.55 0.35
C ARG A 263 8.55 44.05 0.13
N GLU A 264 8.30 44.46 -1.11
CA GLU A 264 8.15 45.87 -1.47
C GLU A 264 6.79 46.44 -1.07
N ASP A 265 5.74 45.61 -1.05
CA ASP A 265 4.37 45.99 -0.70
C ASP A 265 4.14 46.16 0.82
N GLY A 266 5.06 45.67 1.66
CA GLY A 266 4.95 45.71 3.12
C GLY A 266 3.94 44.71 3.70
N ASP A 267 3.38 43.81 2.89
CA ASP A 267 2.31 42.87 3.28
C ASP A 267 2.87 41.60 3.95
N TYR A 268 3.53 41.81 5.09
CA TYR A 268 4.15 40.76 5.89
C TYR A 268 3.15 40.06 6.81
N SER A 269 3.21 38.73 6.90
CA SER A 269 2.47 37.97 7.91
C SER A 269 2.95 38.29 9.33
N LEU A 270 2.13 38.01 10.35
CA LEU A 270 2.53 38.26 11.75
C LEU A 270 3.75 37.43 12.16
N VAL A 271 3.89 36.22 11.62
CA VAL A 271 5.09 35.38 11.80
C VAL A 271 6.32 36.04 11.18
N GLU A 272 6.20 36.58 9.96
CA GLU A 272 7.29 37.31 9.29
C GLU A 272 7.70 38.54 10.11
N GLN A 273 6.73 39.35 10.56
CA GLN A 273 6.97 40.54 11.37
C GLN A 273 7.65 40.22 12.71
N LEU A 274 7.24 39.14 13.39
CA LEU A 274 7.85 38.72 14.65
C LEU A 274 9.29 38.25 14.44
N THR A 275 9.56 37.50 13.36
CA THR A 275 10.93 37.04 13.03
C THR A 275 11.86 38.23 12.74
N MET A 276 11.41 39.21 11.96
CA MET A 276 12.19 40.41 11.67
C MET A 276 12.44 41.24 12.94
N ARG A 277 11.42 41.42 13.78
CA ARG A 277 11.55 42.09 15.08
C ARG A 277 12.53 41.38 16.01
N ALA A 278 12.53 40.05 16.01
CA ALA A 278 13.47 39.24 16.79
C ALA A 278 14.93 39.44 16.34
N LEU A 279 15.16 39.76 15.07
CA LEU A 279 16.46 40.14 14.51
C LEU A 279 16.80 41.63 14.71
N GLY A 280 15.89 42.43 15.29
CA GLY A 280 16.04 43.88 15.43
C GLY A 280 16.01 44.61 14.09
N LYS A 281 15.31 44.07 13.08
CA LYS A 281 15.23 44.63 11.73
C LYS A 281 13.78 44.86 11.33
N GLU A 282 13.53 45.91 10.55
CA GLU A 282 12.21 46.17 9.96
C GLU A 282 12.05 45.46 8.61
N ARG A 283 13.16 45.14 7.93
CA ARG A 283 13.23 44.49 6.62
C ARG A 283 14.58 43.81 6.44
N LEU A 284 14.63 42.66 5.75
CA LEU A 284 15.87 41.92 5.45
C LEU A 284 16.32 42.11 3.99
N SER A 285 16.59 43.35 3.60
CA SER A 285 16.95 43.69 2.21
C SER A 285 18.14 42.89 1.68
N GLY A 286 17.92 42.14 0.60
CA GLY A 286 18.96 41.36 -0.08
C GLY A 286 19.36 40.05 0.61
N TRP A 287 18.77 39.70 1.76
CA TRP A 287 19.04 38.41 2.41
C TRP A 287 18.34 37.27 1.68
N LYS A 288 19.07 36.22 1.31
CA LYS A 288 18.57 35.01 0.66
C LYS A 288 19.42 33.81 1.08
N ILE A 289 18.83 32.62 0.98
CA ILE A 289 19.58 31.37 1.14
C ILE A 289 20.68 31.24 0.07
N SER A 290 21.79 30.61 0.43
CA SER A 290 22.91 30.30 -0.48
C SER A 290 23.06 28.80 -0.76
N GLY A 291 22.42 27.93 0.04
CA GLY A 291 22.45 26.47 -0.12
C GLY A 291 21.13 25.87 -0.66
N PRO A 292 21.15 24.60 -1.10
CA PRO A 292 19.95 23.91 -1.60
C PRO A 292 19.02 23.48 -0.46
N ARG A 293 17.70 23.58 -0.68
CA ARG A 293 16.69 22.97 0.21
C ARG A 293 16.73 21.45 0.07
N GLU A 294 16.82 20.74 1.19
CA GLU A 294 16.95 19.29 1.24
C GLU A 294 15.96 18.73 2.27
N THR A 295 15.27 17.66 1.90
CA THR A 295 14.41 16.89 2.81
C THR A 295 15.21 15.77 3.46
N VAL A 296 14.91 15.52 4.73
CA VAL A 296 15.50 14.47 5.56
C VAL A 296 14.39 13.49 5.93
N VAL A 297 14.67 12.18 5.89
CA VAL A 297 13.71 11.16 6.32
C VAL A 297 14.12 10.69 7.72
N PRO A 298 13.38 11.07 8.78
CA PRO A 298 13.72 10.70 10.14
C PRO A 298 13.65 9.18 10.36
N ALA A 299 14.62 8.62 11.09
CA ALA A 299 14.62 7.21 11.49
C ALA A 299 13.35 6.82 12.28
N ARG A 300 12.74 7.78 13.00
CA ARG A 300 11.50 7.55 13.78
C ARG A 300 10.30 7.12 12.93
N LEU A 301 10.25 7.45 11.64
CA LEU A 301 9.11 7.08 10.79
C LEU A 301 8.97 5.55 10.67
N GLN A 302 10.09 4.83 10.61
CA GLN A 302 10.07 3.36 10.60
C GLN A 302 9.55 2.78 11.92
N ILE A 303 9.93 3.39 13.05
CA ILE A 303 9.47 2.98 14.39
C ILE A 303 7.97 3.24 14.54
N GLN A 304 7.48 4.40 14.06
CA GLN A 304 6.07 4.75 14.10
C GLN A 304 5.21 3.82 13.24
N GLU A 305 5.72 3.37 12.09
CA GLU A 305 5.01 2.39 11.25
C GLU A 305 4.86 1.03 11.96
N ASN A 306 5.91 0.54 12.60
CA ASN A 306 5.84 -0.70 13.40
C ASN A 306 4.85 -0.55 14.58
N MET A 307 4.89 0.59 15.28
CA MET A 307 3.95 0.91 16.35
C MET A 307 2.51 0.95 15.83
N ARG A 308 2.29 1.50 14.63
CA ARG A 308 0.96 1.59 14.01
C ARG A 308 0.37 0.20 13.81
N LEU A 309 1.16 -0.74 13.29
CA LEU A 309 0.73 -2.12 13.09
C LEU A 309 0.35 -2.82 14.40
N GLU A 310 1.12 -2.62 15.48
CA GLU A 310 0.77 -3.16 16.80
C GLU A 310 -0.51 -2.56 17.37
N GLU A 311 -0.68 -1.23 17.24
CA GLU A 311 -1.89 -0.52 17.68
C GLU A 311 -3.14 -1.06 16.96
N LEU A 312 -3.03 -1.32 15.66
CA LEU A 312 -4.13 -1.85 14.84
C LEU A 312 -4.55 -3.25 15.26
N ARG A 313 -3.59 -4.14 15.55
CA ARG A 313 -3.89 -5.48 16.08
C ARG A 313 -4.66 -5.41 17.40
N ARG A 314 -4.31 -4.48 18.29
CA ARG A 314 -5.02 -4.29 19.57
C ARG A 314 -6.44 -3.76 19.36
N LEU A 315 -6.61 -2.80 18.45
CA LEU A 315 -7.92 -2.26 18.08
C LEU A 315 -8.83 -3.34 17.46
N GLU A 316 -8.29 -4.18 16.58
CA GLU A 316 -9.00 -5.30 15.98
C GLU A 316 -9.39 -6.36 17.03
N ALA A 317 -8.50 -6.66 17.97
CA ALA A 317 -8.79 -7.59 19.06
C ALA A 317 -9.94 -7.11 19.97
N VAL A 318 -10.05 -5.81 20.24
CA VAL A 318 -11.18 -5.23 21.00
C VAL A 318 -12.47 -5.31 20.19
N LYS A 319 -12.44 -4.92 18.90
CA LYS A 319 -13.62 -5.04 18.01
C LYS A 319 -14.14 -6.47 17.89
N ALA A 320 -13.23 -7.46 17.85
CA ALA A 320 -13.59 -8.87 17.83
C ALA A 320 -14.26 -9.35 19.13
N LYS A 321 -13.87 -8.80 20.29
CA LYS A 321 -14.49 -9.12 21.59
C LYS A 321 -15.88 -8.50 21.76
N GLU A 322 -16.15 -7.36 21.16
CA GLU A 322 -17.43 -6.64 21.26
C GLU A 322 -18.53 -7.15 20.31
N GLY A 323 -18.29 -8.23 19.57
CA GLY A 323 -19.32 -8.87 18.72
C GLY A 323 -19.80 -8.02 17.53
N GLN A 324 -19.15 -6.88 17.25
CA GLN A 324 -19.46 -6.08 16.07
C GLN A 324 -18.93 -6.76 14.80
N GLN A 325 -19.82 -6.94 13.82
CA GLN A 325 -19.50 -7.48 12.50
C GLN A 325 -18.37 -6.68 11.85
N ILE A 326 -17.26 -7.36 11.58
CA ILE A 326 -15.98 -6.77 11.19
C ILE A 326 -16.07 -6.29 9.73
N SER A 327 -16.09 -4.97 9.52
CA SER A 327 -15.59 -4.38 8.27
C SER A 327 -14.09 -4.12 8.46
N ASN A 328 -13.28 -4.86 7.70
CA ASN A 328 -11.84 -5.00 7.89
C ASN A 328 -11.08 -3.81 7.25
N PRO A 329 -10.33 -2.97 8.00
CA PRO A 329 -9.52 -1.93 7.40
C PRO A 329 -8.07 -2.34 7.12
N LEU A 330 -7.49 -3.40 7.72
CA LEU A 330 -6.02 -3.61 7.72
C LEU A 330 -5.57 -5.07 7.60
N ALA A 331 -5.79 -5.61 6.41
CA ALA A 331 -5.03 -6.74 5.89
C ALA A 331 -3.62 -6.31 5.42
N TRP A 332 -2.75 -5.83 6.31
CA TRP A 332 -1.33 -5.54 5.97
C TRP A 332 -0.39 -5.82 7.19
N TYR A 333 0.47 -6.85 7.04
CA TYR A 333 1.70 -7.21 7.81
C TYR A 333 1.63 -8.23 9.01
N TRP A 334 2.40 -9.33 8.81
CA TRP A 334 2.52 -10.71 9.36
C TRP A 334 2.83 -10.94 10.88
N PRO A 335 2.67 -12.19 11.45
CA PRO A 335 2.69 -12.53 12.90
C PRO A 335 4.00 -13.19 13.41
N PRO A 336 4.08 -13.58 14.71
CA PRO A 336 4.41 -14.97 15.00
C PRO A 336 3.55 -15.67 16.09
N LEU A 337 3.22 -16.93 15.78
CA LEU A 337 3.07 -18.17 16.58
C LEU A 337 2.77 -18.12 18.09
N SER A 338 1.62 -18.68 18.47
CA SER A 338 1.52 -19.62 19.61
C SER A 338 0.36 -20.60 19.39
N VAL A 339 0.67 -21.89 19.53
CA VAL A 339 -0.23 -23.05 19.41
C VAL A 339 -1.10 -23.18 20.67
N PRO A 340 -2.42 -23.37 20.60
CA PRO A 340 -3.16 -23.99 21.69
C PRO A 340 -3.41 -25.49 21.42
N PRO A 341 -3.41 -26.35 22.45
CA PRO A 341 -3.59 -27.79 22.31
C PRO A 341 -5.05 -28.16 22.01
N ARG A 342 -5.25 -29.33 21.38
CA ARG A 342 -6.55 -29.92 21.07
C ARG A 342 -7.18 -30.65 22.28
N SER A 343 -8.43 -30.26 22.60
CA SER A 343 -9.57 -31.07 23.10
C SER A 343 -9.52 -31.59 24.57
N PRO A 344 -10.68 -31.77 25.27
CA PRO A 344 -11.77 -32.65 24.86
C PRO A 344 -13.21 -32.08 24.96
N LYS A 345 -14.13 -32.83 24.33
CA LYS A 345 -15.58 -32.69 24.32
C LYS A 345 -16.18 -32.51 25.72
N MET A 346 -17.19 -31.64 25.84
CA MET A 346 -18.22 -31.74 26.87
C MET A 346 -19.54 -31.10 26.40
N SER A 347 -20.61 -31.62 26.96
CA SER A 347 -22.01 -31.69 26.55
C SER A 347 -22.84 -30.41 26.74
N ASP A 348 -23.95 -30.35 25.97
CA ASP A 348 -25.27 -29.76 26.23
C ASP A 348 -25.41 -28.72 27.36
N SER A 349 -25.92 -27.52 27.03
CA SER A 349 -27.35 -27.17 27.17
C SER A 349 -27.58 -25.66 27.10
N ASP A 350 -28.77 -25.29 26.61
CA ASP A 350 -29.49 -24.02 26.72
C ASP A 350 -29.03 -22.81 25.89
N SER A 351 -29.84 -22.46 24.88
CA SER A 351 -30.75 -21.31 25.02
C SER A 351 -31.68 -21.15 23.81
N ASP A 352 -32.96 -20.92 24.12
CA ASP A 352 -34.11 -20.65 23.26
C ASP A 352 -33.86 -19.77 22.01
N SER A 353 -34.39 -20.22 20.88
CA SER A 353 -35.03 -19.33 19.90
C SER A 353 -36.05 -20.09 19.05
N ASP A 354 -37.29 -19.61 19.05
CA ASP A 354 -38.46 -20.13 18.34
C ASP A 354 -38.21 -20.41 16.84
N ASP A 355 -38.26 -21.69 16.44
CA ASP A 355 -38.32 -22.12 15.03
C ASP A 355 -39.73 -22.60 14.68
N TYR A 356 -40.44 -21.83 13.85
CA TYR A 356 -41.68 -22.26 13.21
C TYR A 356 -41.38 -23.16 12.00
N ARG A 357 -41.81 -24.41 12.05
CA ARG A 357 -41.78 -25.36 10.92
C ARG A 357 -42.96 -25.08 9.97
N VAL A 358 -42.66 -24.77 8.70
CA VAL A 358 -43.65 -24.83 7.61
C VAL A 358 -43.57 -26.23 7.00
N GLU A 359 -44.66 -26.99 7.03
CA GLU A 359 -44.76 -28.27 6.34
C GLU A 359 -44.80 -28.07 4.83
N GLU A 360 -43.88 -28.69 4.10
CA GLU A 360 -43.98 -28.80 2.63
C GLU A 360 -45.04 -29.86 2.28
N PRO A 361 -45.91 -29.63 1.28
CA PRO A 361 -46.83 -30.66 0.81
C PRO A 361 -46.07 -31.75 0.05
N VAL A 362 -46.22 -33.00 0.47
CA VAL A 362 -45.64 -34.17 -0.20
C VAL A 362 -46.41 -34.44 -1.50
N LEU A 363 -45.79 -34.15 -2.64
CA LEU A 363 -46.24 -34.59 -3.98
C LEU A 363 -45.38 -35.77 -4.45
N ALA A 364 -45.99 -36.74 -5.13
CA ALA A 364 -45.32 -37.95 -5.61
C ALA A 364 -44.31 -37.65 -6.75
N ASP A 365 -43.26 -38.46 -6.88
CA ASP A 365 -42.10 -38.20 -7.76
C ASP A 365 -42.42 -38.03 -9.26
N ASN A 366 -43.59 -38.46 -9.72
CA ASN A 366 -44.00 -38.42 -11.13
C ASN A 366 -45.05 -37.35 -11.48
N ASP A 367 -45.28 -36.35 -10.62
CA ASP A 367 -46.26 -35.29 -10.90
C ASP A 367 -45.70 -34.22 -11.88
N PRO A 368 -46.34 -33.98 -13.05
CA PRO A 368 -45.90 -32.98 -14.03
C PRO A 368 -45.90 -31.53 -13.50
N MET A 369 -46.58 -31.24 -12.39
CA MET A 369 -46.52 -29.92 -11.72
C MET A 369 -45.18 -29.64 -11.04
N ARG A 370 -44.35 -30.66 -10.75
CA ARG A 370 -43.03 -30.49 -10.12
C ARG A 370 -42.01 -29.83 -11.05
N ALA A 371 -42.18 -29.96 -12.37
CA ALA A 371 -41.34 -29.31 -13.38
C ALA A 371 -41.58 -27.79 -13.49
N PHE A 372 -42.73 -27.30 -13.01
CA PHE A 372 -43.13 -25.89 -13.09
C PHE A 372 -43.03 -25.15 -11.74
N MET A 373 -42.71 -25.85 -10.65
CA MET A 373 -42.42 -25.21 -9.36
C MET A 373 -40.93 -24.85 -9.24
N PRO A 374 -40.58 -23.64 -8.78
CA PRO A 374 -39.18 -23.29 -8.51
C PRO A 374 -38.64 -24.24 -7.43
N ALA A 375 -37.44 -24.80 -7.65
CA ALA A 375 -36.83 -25.84 -6.80
C ALA A 375 -36.53 -25.43 -5.34
N SER A 376 -36.96 -24.23 -4.91
CA SER A 376 -36.94 -23.81 -3.50
C SER A 376 -37.80 -22.56 -3.33
N PHE A 377 -38.88 -22.64 -2.54
CA PHE A 377 -39.59 -21.48 -2.01
C PHE A 377 -39.51 -21.52 -0.48
N GLY A 378 -38.47 -20.89 0.07
CA GLY A 378 -38.16 -20.86 1.49
C GLY A 378 -36.78 -20.24 1.70
N LYS A 379 -36.55 -19.58 2.84
CA LYS A 379 -35.23 -19.04 3.19
C LYS A 379 -34.28 -20.22 3.48
N THR A 380 -33.58 -20.70 2.45
CA THR A 380 -32.36 -21.50 2.66
C THR A 380 -31.37 -20.64 3.44
N THR A 381 -30.82 -21.16 4.53
CA THR A 381 -29.64 -20.56 5.17
C THR A 381 -28.57 -20.39 4.08
N LYS A 382 -28.20 -19.14 3.81
CA LYS A 382 -27.32 -18.75 2.69
C LYS A 382 -25.85 -19.03 3.02
N GLU A 383 -25.53 -20.24 3.40
CA GLU A 383 -24.14 -20.65 3.60
C GLU A 383 -23.66 -21.32 2.32
N ALA A 384 -22.61 -20.75 1.72
CA ALA A 384 -21.99 -21.35 0.53
C ALA A 384 -21.36 -22.69 0.93
N ASN A 385 -21.69 -23.78 0.23
CA ASN A 385 -21.06 -25.07 0.46
C ASN A 385 -19.61 -25.04 -0.04
N VAL A 386 -18.68 -24.73 0.88
CA VAL A 386 -17.25 -24.56 0.58
C VAL A 386 -16.62 -25.86 0.07
N THR A 387 -17.02 -27.02 0.59
CA THR A 387 -16.43 -28.30 0.17
C THR A 387 -16.83 -28.64 -1.25
N ALA A 388 -18.12 -28.50 -1.60
CA ALA A 388 -18.58 -28.70 -2.97
C ALA A 388 -17.91 -27.73 -3.96
N GLN A 389 -17.66 -26.49 -3.54
CA GLN A 389 -16.99 -25.49 -4.38
C GLN A 389 -15.50 -25.82 -4.62
N ILE A 390 -14.80 -26.33 -3.61
CA ILE A 390 -13.43 -26.80 -3.77
C ILE A 390 -13.43 -28.05 -4.66
N GLU A 391 -14.35 -28.99 -4.48
CA GLU A 391 -14.44 -30.19 -5.33
C GLU A 391 -14.71 -29.86 -6.80
N GLN A 392 -15.44 -28.77 -7.11
CA GLN A 392 -15.62 -28.30 -8.49
C GLN A 392 -14.32 -27.89 -9.19
N SER A 393 -13.28 -27.54 -8.42
CA SER A 393 -11.95 -27.22 -8.96
C SER A 393 -11.03 -28.43 -9.05
N ARG A 394 -11.51 -29.62 -8.68
CA ARG A 394 -10.78 -30.87 -8.84
C ARG A 394 -10.56 -31.14 -10.32
N ARG A 395 -9.33 -31.47 -10.67
CA ARG A 395 -8.95 -31.73 -12.06
C ARG A 395 -9.49 -33.08 -12.49
N GLN A 396 -10.09 -33.12 -13.68
CA GLN A 396 -10.43 -34.37 -14.36
C GLN A 396 -9.22 -34.77 -15.20
N VAL A 397 -8.36 -35.61 -14.63
CA VAL A 397 -7.24 -36.20 -15.36
C VAL A 397 -7.76 -37.47 -16.04
N ASP A 398 -7.74 -37.51 -17.36
CA ASP A 398 -8.00 -38.74 -18.12
C ASP A 398 -6.97 -39.80 -17.70
N GLN A 399 -7.37 -40.78 -16.89
CA GLN A 399 -6.55 -41.96 -16.67
C GLN A 399 -6.41 -42.72 -18.00
N PRO A 400 -5.21 -43.18 -18.38
CA PRO A 400 -5.08 -44.05 -19.54
C PRO A 400 -5.94 -45.31 -19.31
N ALA A 401 -6.81 -45.62 -20.27
CA ALA A 401 -7.74 -46.76 -20.16
C ALA A 401 -6.96 -48.05 -19.81
N PRO A 402 -7.43 -48.86 -18.83
CA PRO A 402 -6.75 -50.07 -18.45
C PRO A 402 -6.65 -51.00 -19.66
N GLN A 403 -5.44 -51.42 -20.00
CA GLN A 403 -5.18 -52.38 -21.07
C GLN A 403 -5.89 -53.70 -20.71
N LYS A 404 -7.00 -54.00 -21.38
CA LYS A 404 -7.67 -55.31 -21.29
C LYS A 404 -6.70 -56.42 -21.72
N GLN A 405 -6.04 -57.05 -20.76
CA GLN A 405 -5.34 -58.30 -20.99
C GLN A 405 -6.38 -59.37 -21.39
N LYS A 406 -6.18 -59.95 -22.58
CA LYS A 406 -6.98 -61.05 -23.11
C LYS A 406 -6.82 -62.27 -22.20
N GLN A 407 -7.90 -62.66 -21.52
CA GLN A 407 -8.01 -63.96 -20.86
C GLN A 407 -7.82 -65.09 -21.89
N LYS A 408 -6.76 -65.89 -21.71
CA LYS A 408 -6.65 -67.23 -22.29
C LYS A 408 -7.22 -68.23 -21.29
N GLN A 409 -8.21 -68.99 -21.75
CA GLN A 409 -8.71 -70.19 -21.08
C GLN A 409 -7.63 -71.29 -21.08
N ALA A 410 -7.45 -71.98 -19.94
CA ALA A 410 -7.59 -73.45 -19.80
C ALA A 410 -6.91 -74.04 -18.55
N ALA A 411 -7.70 -74.83 -17.81
CA ALA A 411 -7.40 -76.12 -17.16
C ALA A 411 -6.42 -76.26 -15.95
N SER A 412 -7.03 -76.65 -14.81
CA SER A 412 -6.64 -77.68 -13.81
C SER A 412 -5.15 -78.03 -13.59
N ASP A 413 -4.60 -77.88 -12.38
CA ASP A 413 -4.65 -78.85 -11.26
C ASP A 413 -3.64 -78.46 -10.15
N SER A 414 -4.02 -78.77 -8.89
CA SER A 414 -3.22 -79.04 -7.67
C SER A 414 -2.17 -78.06 -7.08
N ASP A 415 -2.36 -77.88 -5.76
CA ASP A 415 -1.39 -77.76 -4.64
C ASP A 415 -0.63 -76.46 -4.29
N ASP A 416 -0.89 -76.04 -3.04
CA ASP A 416 -0.03 -75.40 -2.01
C ASP A 416 1.09 -74.44 -2.44
N SER A 417 0.97 -73.16 -2.05
CA SER A 417 1.82 -72.53 -1.01
C SER A 417 1.50 -71.03 -0.87
N ASP A 418 1.59 -70.54 0.36
CA ASP A 418 1.44 -69.14 0.77
C ASP A 418 2.24 -68.14 -0.08
N SER A 419 1.55 -67.10 -0.56
CA SER A 419 2.09 -65.74 -0.66
C SER A 419 0.92 -64.77 -0.79
N ASP A 420 0.70 -63.96 0.26
CA ASP A 420 -0.14 -62.76 0.19
C ASP A 420 0.42 -61.81 -0.87
N ASP A 421 -0.28 -61.68 -1.99
CA ASP A 421 -0.08 -60.59 -2.96
C ASP A 421 -1.41 -59.83 -3.07
N SER A 422 -1.56 -58.83 -2.21
CA SER A 422 -2.58 -57.79 -2.35
C SER A 422 -1.97 -56.67 -3.20
N GLU A 423 -2.04 -56.81 -4.52
CA GLU A 423 -1.86 -55.66 -5.42
C GLU A 423 -3.12 -54.77 -5.32
N GLU A 424 -3.17 -53.91 -4.29
CA GLU A 424 -4.13 -52.82 -4.17
C GLU A 424 -3.51 -51.51 -4.70
N SER A 425 -4.05 -51.03 -5.82
CA SER A 425 -4.04 -49.66 -6.38
C SER A 425 -3.09 -48.59 -5.78
N ASP A 426 -1.86 -48.50 -6.28
CA ASP A 426 -0.90 -47.41 -5.95
C ASP A 426 -1.18 -46.07 -6.68
N ASP A 427 -2.10 -46.01 -7.65
CA ASP A 427 -2.28 -44.81 -8.50
C ASP A 427 -3.05 -43.66 -7.82
N GLU A 428 -3.87 -43.93 -6.79
CA GLU A 428 -4.57 -42.87 -6.04
C GLU A 428 -3.64 -42.17 -5.03
N ASP A 429 -2.62 -42.87 -4.52
CA ASP A 429 -1.68 -42.36 -3.50
C ASP A 429 -0.61 -41.40 -4.07
N GLU A 430 -0.22 -41.54 -5.36
CA GLU A 430 0.81 -40.67 -5.95
C GLU A 430 0.33 -39.22 -6.20
N ALA A 431 -0.95 -39.03 -6.53
CA ALA A 431 -1.53 -37.71 -6.75
C ALA A 431 -1.71 -36.92 -5.44
N GLU A 432 -1.81 -37.62 -4.30
CA GLU A 432 -1.88 -36.97 -2.99
C GLU A 432 -0.54 -36.38 -2.54
N ARG A 433 0.58 -36.84 -3.08
CA ARG A 433 1.92 -36.41 -2.69
C ARG A 433 2.31 -35.01 -3.19
N PHE A 434 1.70 -34.57 -4.29
CA PHE A 434 2.02 -33.29 -4.95
C PHE A 434 0.81 -32.34 -4.97
N PRO A 435 1.01 -31.00 -4.99
CA PRO A 435 -0.08 -30.04 -5.02
C PRO A 435 -0.66 -29.89 -6.43
N VAL A 436 -1.15 -30.98 -7.02
CA VAL A 436 -1.61 -31.05 -8.43
C VAL A 436 -3.06 -31.50 -8.59
N THR A 437 -3.78 -31.77 -7.51
CA THR A 437 -5.13 -32.36 -7.54
C THR A 437 -6.22 -31.38 -7.99
N HIS A 438 -6.09 -30.10 -7.63
CA HIS A 438 -7.04 -29.04 -7.95
C HIS A 438 -6.35 -27.92 -8.75
N GLU A 439 -7.12 -27.21 -9.58
CA GLU A 439 -6.62 -26.09 -10.37
C GLU A 439 -7.51 -24.85 -10.29
N MET A 440 -6.88 -23.69 -10.32
CA MET A 440 -7.53 -22.40 -10.50
C MET A 440 -6.91 -21.70 -11.72
N VAL A 441 -7.76 -21.32 -12.68
CA VAL A 441 -7.34 -20.76 -13.97
C VAL A 441 -7.54 -19.24 -14.00
N LEU A 442 -6.47 -18.51 -14.32
CA LEU A 442 -6.45 -17.05 -14.45
C LEU A 442 -6.19 -16.66 -15.91
N LYS A 443 -7.21 -16.12 -16.59
CA LYS A 443 -7.12 -15.65 -17.98
C LYS A 443 -7.09 -14.12 -17.99
N THR A 444 -5.90 -13.54 -17.84
CA THR A 444 -5.75 -12.08 -17.66
C THR A 444 -4.85 -11.39 -18.68
N HIS A 445 -4.08 -12.16 -19.46
CA HIS A 445 -3.23 -11.64 -20.52
C HIS A 445 -3.82 -11.98 -21.89
N ASP A 446 -3.37 -11.27 -22.92
CA ASP A 446 -3.76 -11.52 -24.31
C ASP A 446 -2.70 -12.33 -25.08
N ARG A 447 -1.49 -12.44 -24.51
CA ARG A 447 -0.33 -13.10 -25.13
C ARG A 447 0.35 -14.04 -24.14
N ALA A 448 1.25 -14.87 -24.68
CA ALA A 448 2.00 -15.86 -23.92
C ALA A 448 2.65 -15.26 -22.66
N ILE A 449 2.49 -15.98 -21.55
CA ILE A 449 3.08 -15.61 -20.27
C ILE A 449 4.56 -15.97 -20.29
N THR A 450 5.40 -15.01 -19.94
CA THR A 450 6.86 -15.14 -19.95
C THR A 450 7.43 -15.45 -18.59
N SER A 451 6.92 -14.81 -17.54
CA SER A 451 7.46 -14.92 -16.19
C SER A 451 6.33 -14.85 -15.17
N ILE A 452 6.50 -15.58 -14.08
CA ILE A 452 5.61 -15.58 -12.93
C ILE A 452 6.46 -15.37 -11.69
N ALA A 453 5.98 -14.53 -10.77
CA ALA A 453 6.64 -14.33 -9.49
C ALA A 453 5.62 -14.20 -8.36
N LEU A 454 5.88 -14.88 -7.25
CA LEU A 454 5.12 -14.73 -6.03
C LEU A 454 5.93 -14.02 -4.97
N ASP A 455 5.23 -13.22 -4.19
CA ASP A 455 5.76 -12.62 -2.97
C ASP A 455 6.25 -13.74 -2.03
N PRO A 456 7.40 -13.62 -1.34
CA PRO A 456 7.82 -14.55 -0.27
C PRO A 456 6.77 -14.90 0.80
N ALA A 457 5.74 -14.06 0.97
CA ALA A 457 4.60 -14.36 1.84
C ALA A 457 3.51 -15.22 1.18
N GLY A 458 3.41 -15.24 -0.15
CA GLY A 458 2.37 -15.94 -0.91
C GLY A 458 1.04 -15.17 -0.96
N SER A 459 1.05 -13.85 -0.77
CA SER A 459 -0.16 -13.03 -0.79
C SER A 459 -0.49 -12.45 -2.17
N ARG A 460 0.54 -12.04 -2.91
CA ARG A 460 0.43 -11.49 -4.27
C ARG A 460 1.23 -12.30 -5.26
N MET A 461 0.73 -12.28 -6.48
CA MET A 461 1.35 -12.87 -7.65
C MET A 461 1.46 -11.80 -8.75
N LEU A 462 2.58 -11.84 -9.47
CA LEU A 462 2.83 -11.06 -10.67
C LEU A 462 2.95 -12.00 -11.86
N THR A 463 2.34 -11.61 -12.97
CA THR A 463 2.52 -12.29 -14.25
C THR A 463 3.00 -11.28 -15.29
N GLY A 464 4.09 -11.63 -15.97
CA GLY A 464 4.63 -10.90 -17.10
C GLY A 464 4.29 -11.61 -18.41
N SER A 465 4.09 -10.84 -19.47
CA SER A 465 3.67 -11.36 -20.77
C SER A 465 4.39 -10.67 -21.94
N LEU A 466 4.34 -11.32 -23.10
CA LEU A 466 4.77 -10.77 -24.38
C LEU A 466 3.89 -9.61 -24.89
N ASP A 467 2.79 -9.29 -24.20
CA ASP A 467 1.99 -8.09 -24.43
C ASP A 467 2.64 -6.81 -23.89
N GLY A 468 3.72 -6.94 -23.10
CA GLY A 468 4.44 -5.81 -22.50
C GLY A 468 3.88 -5.34 -21.15
N ASN A 469 2.85 -6.03 -20.63
CA ASN A 469 2.23 -5.69 -19.36
C ASN A 469 2.65 -6.65 -18.25
N VAL A 470 2.69 -6.11 -17.03
CA VAL A 470 2.75 -6.87 -15.79
C VAL A 470 1.39 -6.77 -15.11
N ASN A 471 0.73 -7.92 -14.94
CA ASN A 471 -0.53 -8.01 -14.23
C ASN A 471 -0.29 -8.37 -12.76
N PHE A 472 -1.09 -7.75 -11.89
CA PHE A 472 -1.02 -7.90 -10.45
C PHE A 472 -2.25 -8.64 -9.97
N HIS A 473 -2.03 -9.76 -9.28
CA HIS A 473 -3.06 -10.58 -8.66
C HIS A 473 -2.84 -10.59 -7.16
N ASP A 474 -3.92 -10.41 -6.42
CA ASP A 474 -3.91 -10.48 -4.95
C ASP A 474 -4.93 -11.54 -4.53
N PHE A 475 -4.44 -12.67 -4.02
CA PHE A 475 -5.29 -13.79 -3.63
C PHE A 475 -6.32 -13.38 -2.58
N ALA A 476 -6.01 -12.39 -1.73
CA ALA A 476 -6.94 -11.85 -0.75
C ALA A 476 -8.03 -10.96 -1.36
N SER A 477 -7.94 -10.59 -2.64
CA SER A 477 -8.97 -9.82 -3.35
C SER A 477 -9.80 -10.66 -4.32
N LEU A 478 -9.26 -11.81 -4.74
CA LEU A 478 -9.91 -12.71 -5.67
C LEU A 478 -11.08 -13.43 -5.01
N THR A 479 -12.08 -13.74 -5.84
CA THR A 479 -13.20 -14.62 -5.51
C THR A 479 -13.34 -15.67 -6.60
N PRO A 480 -13.93 -16.84 -6.33
CA PRO A 480 -14.02 -17.94 -7.29
C PRO A 480 -14.68 -17.53 -8.61
N THR A 481 -15.65 -16.61 -8.54
CA THR A 481 -16.37 -16.08 -9.70
C THR A 481 -15.70 -14.85 -10.34
N THR A 482 -14.67 -14.26 -9.75
CA THR A 482 -14.03 -13.02 -10.23
C THR A 482 -12.51 -13.15 -10.14
N LEU A 483 -11.98 -13.89 -11.11
CA LEU A 483 -10.56 -14.21 -11.25
C LEU A 483 -9.85 -13.18 -12.16
N ARG A 484 -9.78 -11.93 -11.73
CA ARG A 484 -9.19 -10.81 -12.51
C ARG A 484 -7.96 -10.21 -11.85
N ALA A 485 -7.03 -9.70 -12.66
CA ALA A 485 -5.97 -8.84 -12.16
C ALA A 485 -6.58 -7.54 -11.61
N PHE A 486 -6.16 -7.09 -10.43
CA PHE A 486 -6.67 -5.83 -9.88
C PHE A 486 -5.97 -4.63 -10.51
N LYS A 487 -4.77 -4.84 -11.08
CA LYS A 487 -4.00 -3.81 -11.79
C LYS A 487 -3.19 -4.45 -12.92
N SER A 488 -3.07 -3.73 -14.03
CA SER A 488 -2.18 -4.03 -15.15
C SER A 488 -1.31 -2.80 -15.40
N VAL A 489 0.00 -3.00 -15.53
CA VAL A 489 0.98 -1.91 -15.68
C VAL A 489 1.96 -2.24 -16.80
N ASP A 490 2.12 -1.30 -17.73
CA ASP A 490 3.26 -1.25 -18.64
C ASP A 490 4.41 -0.48 -17.95
N PRO A 491 5.57 -1.10 -17.67
CA PRO A 491 6.72 -0.45 -17.02
C PRO A 491 7.31 0.75 -17.79
N TRP A 492 7.03 0.86 -19.08
CA TRP A 492 7.54 1.90 -20.00
C TRP A 492 6.52 2.99 -20.31
N ALA A 493 5.28 2.84 -19.87
CA ALA A 493 4.26 3.86 -20.04
C ALA A 493 4.56 5.10 -19.17
N THR A 494 5.12 6.13 -19.78
CA THR A 494 5.43 7.42 -19.12
C THR A 494 4.19 8.32 -19.01
N LYS A 495 3.27 8.28 -19.99
CA LYS A 495 1.95 8.97 -20.00
C LYS A 495 0.95 8.19 -20.87
N LYS A 496 -0.31 8.05 -20.43
CA LYS A 496 -1.39 7.34 -21.18
C LYS A 496 -1.72 7.93 -22.56
N SER A 497 -1.23 9.13 -22.89
CA SER A 497 -1.53 9.85 -24.13
C SER A 497 -0.34 9.95 -25.09
N ALA A 498 0.84 9.47 -24.70
CA ALA A 498 2.00 9.42 -25.58
C ALA A 498 2.04 8.06 -26.30
N PRO A 499 2.45 7.99 -27.57
CA PRO A 499 2.83 6.72 -28.18
C PRO A 499 4.04 6.20 -27.40
N THR A 500 3.83 5.19 -26.56
CA THR A 500 4.88 4.56 -25.76
C THR A 500 5.31 3.28 -26.44
N ASP A 501 6.61 3.10 -26.59
CA ASP A 501 7.20 1.84 -27.03
C ASP A 501 6.97 0.80 -25.93
N SER A 502 6.15 -0.20 -26.22
CA SER A 502 5.89 -1.30 -25.32
C SER A 502 6.92 -2.41 -25.58
N HIS A 503 7.60 -2.83 -24.51
CA HIS A 503 8.64 -3.85 -24.59
C HIS A 503 8.14 -5.15 -23.95
N PRO A 504 8.29 -6.31 -24.61
CA PRO A 504 7.96 -7.59 -24.02
C PRO A 504 8.63 -7.78 -22.65
N ILE A 505 7.86 -8.24 -21.67
CA ILE A 505 8.39 -8.55 -20.35
C ILE A 505 9.18 -9.85 -20.46
N GLN A 506 10.46 -9.80 -20.09
CA GLN A 506 11.31 -10.97 -20.10
C GLN A 506 11.22 -11.68 -18.73
N HIS A 507 11.63 -11.01 -17.66
CA HIS A 507 11.69 -11.62 -16.34
C HIS A 507 11.13 -10.70 -15.27
N VAL A 508 10.40 -11.27 -14.31
CA VAL A 508 9.88 -10.56 -13.13
C VAL A 508 10.20 -11.39 -11.91
N GLU A 509 10.76 -10.77 -10.87
CA GLU A 509 11.12 -11.48 -9.63
C GLU A 509 10.98 -10.57 -8.41
N PHE A 510 10.22 -11.01 -7.40
CA PHE A 510 10.16 -10.34 -6.10
C PHE A 510 11.49 -10.44 -5.36
N SER A 511 11.82 -9.41 -4.58
CA SER A 511 12.96 -9.51 -3.67
C SER A 511 12.71 -10.60 -2.62
N ARG A 512 13.69 -11.48 -2.43
CA ARG A 512 13.58 -12.57 -1.44
C ARG A 512 13.50 -12.05 0.00
N HIS A 513 14.03 -10.86 0.25
CA HIS A 513 14.07 -10.22 1.56
C HIS A 513 12.83 -9.35 1.84
N SER A 514 12.22 -8.78 0.80
CA SER A 514 11.09 -7.87 0.95
C SER A 514 10.06 -8.05 -0.15
N ALA A 515 8.81 -8.15 0.28
CA ALA A 515 7.64 -8.21 -0.59
C ALA A 515 7.32 -6.87 -1.30
N ASN A 516 8.02 -5.79 -0.94
CA ASN A 516 7.64 -4.44 -1.34
C ASN A 516 8.21 -4.02 -2.69
N VAL A 517 9.23 -4.73 -3.17
CA VAL A 517 9.93 -4.40 -4.41
C VAL A 517 10.12 -5.65 -5.26
N PHE A 518 10.07 -5.48 -6.56
CA PHE A 518 10.38 -6.51 -7.52
C PHE A 518 11.23 -5.96 -8.66
N LEU A 519 12.04 -6.83 -9.24
CA LEU A 519 12.85 -6.56 -10.41
C LEU A 519 12.01 -6.84 -11.65
N CYS A 520 11.91 -5.86 -12.53
CA CYS A 520 11.26 -5.98 -13.83
C CYS A 520 12.29 -5.85 -14.94
N VAL A 521 12.46 -6.94 -15.69
CA VAL A 521 13.33 -7.03 -16.85
C VAL A 521 12.45 -7.11 -18.08
N THR A 522 12.71 -6.23 -19.03
CA THR A 522 12.02 -6.17 -20.33
C THR A 522 13.04 -6.38 -21.44
N ALA A 523 12.59 -6.58 -22.68
CA ALA A 523 13.44 -6.61 -23.87
C ALA A 523 14.03 -5.21 -24.19
N HIS A 524 14.68 -4.59 -23.21
CA HIS A 524 15.27 -3.26 -23.23
C HIS A 524 16.59 -3.29 -22.43
N PRO A 525 17.61 -2.49 -22.80
CA PRO A 525 18.89 -2.39 -22.07
C PRO A 525 18.83 -1.78 -20.66
N GLN A 526 17.65 -1.52 -20.11
CA GLN A 526 17.49 -0.97 -18.78
C GLN A 526 16.52 -1.85 -18.00
N ALA A 527 16.94 -2.27 -16.82
CA ALA A 527 16.06 -2.92 -15.86
C ALA A 527 15.43 -1.86 -14.94
N LYS A 528 14.22 -2.14 -14.45
CA LYS A 528 13.50 -1.29 -13.51
C LYS A 528 13.20 -2.05 -12.22
N ILE A 529 13.39 -1.39 -11.09
CA ILE A 529 12.86 -1.84 -9.80
C ILE A 529 11.52 -1.16 -9.61
N MET A 530 10.49 -1.96 -9.39
CA MET A 530 9.13 -1.49 -9.21
C MET A 530 8.65 -1.86 -7.81
N SER A 531 7.80 -1.00 -7.26
CA SER A 531 7.08 -1.27 -6.02
C SER A 531 6.04 -2.35 -6.24
N ARG A 532 5.66 -3.07 -5.19
CA ARG A 532 4.55 -4.03 -5.10
C ARG A 532 3.22 -3.49 -5.65
N ASP A 533 3.05 -2.16 -5.74
CA ASP A 533 1.88 -1.50 -6.32
C ASP A 533 2.07 -1.05 -7.78
N GLY A 534 3.20 -1.37 -8.41
CA GLY A 534 3.51 -1.07 -9.81
C GLY A 534 4.05 0.33 -10.09
N ALA A 535 4.49 1.06 -9.07
CA ALA A 535 5.23 2.32 -9.26
C ALA A 535 6.71 2.03 -9.55
N VAL A 536 7.32 2.73 -10.52
CA VAL A 536 8.76 2.61 -10.80
C VAL A 536 9.53 3.33 -9.69
N LEU A 537 10.34 2.60 -8.93
CA LEU A 537 11.19 3.15 -7.87
C LEU A 537 12.57 3.52 -8.39
N THR A 538 13.20 2.61 -9.13
CA THR A 538 14.55 2.79 -9.68
C THR A 538 14.56 2.35 -11.14
N GLU A 539 15.10 3.21 -12.00
CA GLU A 539 15.44 2.87 -13.38
C GLU A 539 16.96 2.91 -13.50
N PHE A 540 17.58 1.79 -13.89
CA PHE A 540 19.03 1.74 -14.06
C PHE A 540 19.46 2.45 -15.34
N VAL A 541 20.64 3.04 -15.31
CA VAL A 541 21.19 3.80 -16.44
C VAL A 541 21.39 2.90 -17.67
N LYS A 542 21.11 3.44 -18.87
CA LYS A 542 21.44 2.80 -20.15
C LYS A 542 22.95 2.89 -20.42
N GLY A 543 23.52 1.83 -21.01
CA GLY A 543 24.90 1.84 -21.48
C GLY A 543 25.10 2.70 -22.73
N ASP A 544 26.30 3.24 -22.90
CA ASP A 544 26.70 3.89 -24.15
C ASP A 544 27.00 2.83 -25.21
N MET A 545 26.19 2.81 -26.26
CA MET A 545 26.28 1.82 -27.33
C MET A 545 27.51 2.01 -28.23
N TYR A 546 28.15 3.18 -28.19
CA TYR A 546 29.32 3.47 -29.02
C TYR A 546 30.64 3.04 -28.37
N LEU A 547 30.64 2.76 -27.06
CA LEU A 547 31.80 2.24 -26.36
C LEU A 547 32.00 0.75 -26.64
N ARG A 548 33.21 0.39 -27.08
CA ARG A 548 33.58 -1.01 -27.38
C ARG A 548 33.93 -1.81 -26.12
N ASP A 549 34.51 -1.14 -25.13
CA ASP A 549 34.88 -1.75 -23.86
C ASP A 549 33.70 -1.67 -22.89
N MET A 550 33.17 -2.84 -22.55
CA MET A 550 32.00 -2.97 -21.70
C MET A 550 32.29 -2.52 -20.26
N ASN A 551 33.53 -2.57 -19.79
CA ASN A 551 33.88 -2.11 -18.45
C ASN A 551 33.67 -0.59 -18.26
N ASN A 552 33.79 0.18 -19.34
CA ASN A 552 33.64 1.64 -19.31
C ASN A 552 32.19 2.11 -19.50
N THR A 553 31.29 1.20 -19.89
CA THR A 553 29.86 1.52 -20.01
C THR A 553 29.18 1.40 -18.65
N LYS A 554 28.31 2.35 -18.30
CA LYS A 554 27.65 2.39 -16.99
C LYS A 554 26.42 1.49 -16.88
N GLY A 555 25.91 0.99 -17.99
CA GLY A 555 24.75 0.11 -18.04
C GLY A 555 24.77 -0.82 -19.24
N HIS A 556 23.72 -1.62 -19.39
CA HIS A 556 23.67 -2.56 -20.51
C HIS A 556 23.53 -1.82 -21.83
N VAL A 557 24.21 -2.35 -22.85
CA VAL A 557 24.17 -1.82 -24.22
C VAL A 557 23.12 -2.54 -25.06
N GLY A 558 22.85 -3.81 -24.74
CA GLY A 558 21.85 -4.66 -25.39
C GLY A 558 20.70 -5.02 -24.46
N GLU A 559 19.69 -5.70 -24.99
CA GLU A 559 18.56 -6.23 -24.22
C GLU A 559 19.02 -7.09 -23.04
N ILE A 560 18.23 -7.07 -21.97
CA ILE A 560 18.47 -7.88 -20.78
C ILE A 560 17.59 -9.13 -20.88
N ALA A 561 18.20 -10.30 -20.73
CA ALA A 561 17.52 -11.59 -20.82
C ALA A 561 16.85 -11.97 -19.49
N THR A 562 17.56 -11.78 -18.38
CA THR A 562 17.07 -12.14 -17.04
C THR A 562 17.81 -11.36 -15.96
N GLY A 563 17.34 -11.46 -14.72
CA GLY A 563 18.04 -10.94 -13.56
C GLY A 563 17.52 -11.57 -12.28
N THR A 564 18.31 -11.52 -11.21
CA THR A 564 17.94 -12.10 -9.92
C THR A 564 18.50 -11.27 -8.77
N TRP A 565 17.90 -11.42 -7.60
CA TRP A 565 18.31 -10.73 -6.39
C TRP A 565 19.52 -11.38 -5.74
N HIS A 566 20.33 -10.59 -5.02
CA HIS A 566 21.33 -11.16 -4.14
C HIS A 566 20.65 -12.03 -3.06
N PRO A 567 21.18 -13.22 -2.75
CA PRO A 567 20.55 -14.12 -1.80
C PRO A 567 20.56 -13.63 -0.35
N THR A 568 21.48 -12.73 0.03
CA THR A 568 21.60 -12.20 1.41
C THR A 568 21.41 -10.68 1.51
N ASP A 569 21.62 -9.93 0.43
CA ASP A 569 21.74 -8.46 0.47
C ASP A 569 20.57 -7.86 -0.29
N GLN A 570 19.64 -7.25 0.42
CA GLN A 570 18.40 -6.76 -0.20
C GLN A 570 18.62 -5.69 -1.27
N ASN A 571 19.71 -4.92 -1.19
CA ASN A 571 19.96 -3.77 -2.07
C ASN A 571 20.68 -4.14 -3.37
N ILE A 572 21.04 -5.41 -3.56
CA ILE A 572 21.86 -5.84 -4.70
C ILE A 572 21.06 -6.77 -5.60
N CYS A 573 21.14 -6.54 -6.91
CA CYS A 573 20.64 -7.46 -7.92
C CYS A 573 21.63 -7.61 -9.07
N VAL A 574 21.51 -8.70 -9.83
CA VAL A 574 22.32 -8.96 -11.03
C VAL A 574 21.42 -9.06 -12.24
N THR A 575 21.87 -8.53 -13.38
CA THR A 575 21.18 -8.64 -14.67
C THR A 575 22.12 -9.21 -15.71
N ALA A 576 21.58 -10.05 -16.60
CA ALA A 576 22.31 -10.70 -17.69
C ALA A 576 21.88 -10.11 -19.04
N GLY A 577 22.84 -9.64 -19.82
CA GLY A 577 22.57 -8.95 -21.09
C GLY A 577 23.02 -9.72 -22.33
N SER A 578 22.38 -9.39 -23.46
CA SER A 578 22.85 -9.76 -24.81
C SER A 578 24.17 -9.08 -25.19
N ASP A 579 24.67 -8.15 -24.38
CA ASP A 579 25.95 -7.45 -24.55
C ASP A 579 27.17 -8.21 -23.97
N SER A 580 27.01 -9.50 -23.68
CA SER A 580 28.06 -10.36 -23.08
C SER A 580 28.45 -9.99 -21.65
N THR A 581 27.62 -9.20 -20.96
CA THR A 581 27.90 -8.80 -19.58
C THR A 581 26.87 -9.32 -18.59
N LEU A 582 27.34 -9.62 -17.38
CA LEU A 582 26.51 -9.60 -16.18
C LEU A 582 26.84 -8.31 -15.44
N ARG A 583 25.81 -7.58 -15.01
CA ARG A 583 25.99 -6.35 -14.23
C ARG A 583 25.36 -6.51 -12.88
N ILE A 584 26.14 -6.17 -11.85
CA ILE A 584 25.67 -6.15 -10.47
C ILE A 584 25.32 -4.71 -10.15
N TRP A 585 24.10 -4.50 -9.67
CA TRP A 585 23.53 -3.20 -9.41
C TRP A 585 23.29 -3.03 -7.92
N ASP A 586 23.46 -1.79 -7.44
CA ASP A 586 22.94 -1.36 -6.16
C ASP A 586 21.68 -0.53 -6.42
N ILE A 587 20.55 -0.88 -5.81
CA ILE A 587 19.27 -0.17 -5.98
C ILE A 587 19.41 1.32 -5.59
N ASN A 588 20.28 1.61 -4.61
CA ASN A 588 20.48 2.97 -4.12
C ASN A 588 21.27 3.83 -5.11
N ASN A 589 22.10 3.21 -5.96
CA ASN A 589 22.89 3.90 -6.98
C ASN A 589 22.40 3.56 -8.40
N LYS A 590 21.50 4.40 -8.92
CA LYS A 590 20.86 4.21 -10.23
C LYS A 590 21.79 4.57 -11.42
N ARG A 591 22.82 5.37 -11.18
CA ARG A 591 23.64 6.02 -12.22
C ARG A 591 24.83 5.18 -12.69
N SER A 592 25.15 4.12 -11.96
CA SER A 592 26.25 3.20 -12.29
C SER A 592 26.02 1.86 -11.65
N GLN A 593 26.44 0.81 -12.34
CA GLN A 593 26.61 -0.53 -11.79
C GLN A 593 27.68 -0.54 -10.68
N LYS A 594 27.54 -1.47 -9.73
CA LYS A 594 28.53 -1.74 -8.68
C LYS A 594 29.72 -2.50 -9.24
N ASP A 595 29.46 -3.57 -10.00
CA ASP A 595 30.47 -4.41 -10.65
C ASP A 595 30.02 -4.82 -12.05
N VAL A 596 30.99 -5.03 -12.95
CA VAL A 596 30.79 -5.57 -14.30
C VAL A 596 31.52 -6.89 -14.44
N ILE A 597 30.81 -7.90 -14.95
CA ILE A 597 31.39 -9.18 -15.34
C ILE A 597 31.30 -9.27 -16.86
N ALA A 598 32.38 -8.93 -17.55
CA ALA A 598 32.47 -9.05 -19.00
C ALA A 598 32.90 -10.48 -19.36
N PHE A 599 31.94 -11.33 -19.75
CA PHE A 599 32.24 -12.69 -20.18
C PHE A 599 32.86 -12.68 -21.58
N LYS A 600 34.00 -13.36 -21.71
CA LYS A 600 34.71 -13.49 -22.98
C LYS A 600 34.58 -14.92 -23.49
N SER A 601 33.79 -15.08 -24.56
CA SER A 601 33.65 -16.38 -25.22
C SER A 601 35.01 -16.83 -25.78
N LYS A 602 35.29 -18.13 -25.69
CA LYS A 602 36.49 -18.74 -26.28
C LYS A 602 36.19 -19.45 -27.59
N VAL A 603 34.97 -19.35 -28.10
CA VAL A 603 34.57 -19.91 -29.39
C VAL A 603 35.27 -19.14 -30.52
N VAL A 604 35.75 -19.87 -31.52
CA VAL A 604 36.46 -19.28 -32.66
C VAL A 604 35.46 -18.50 -33.53
N GLY A 605 35.81 -17.27 -33.92
CA GLY A 605 35.00 -16.45 -34.82
C GLY A 605 34.03 -15.47 -34.16
N THR A 606 33.75 -15.58 -32.86
CA THR A 606 32.85 -14.67 -32.12
C THR A 606 33.53 -13.42 -31.57
N ALA A 607 34.82 -13.21 -31.86
CA ALA A 607 35.63 -12.09 -31.34
C ALA A 607 35.53 -11.91 -29.81
N GLY A 608 35.28 -13.01 -29.08
CA GLY A 608 35.11 -13.00 -27.63
C GLY A 608 33.74 -12.54 -27.12
N ARG A 609 32.72 -12.36 -27.98
CA ARG A 609 31.39 -11.90 -27.58
C ARG A 609 30.33 -13.00 -27.74
N THR A 610 29.48 -13.17 -26.74
CA THR A 610 28.30 -14.04 -26.79
C THR A 610 27.21 -13.53 -25.86
N ARG A 611 25.94 -13.85 -26.10
CA ARG A 611 24.83 -13.36 -25.29
C ARG A 611 24.73 -14.14 -23.99
N MET A 612 24.52 -13.45 -22.87
CA MET A 612 24.19 -14.12 -21.60
C MET A 612 22.69 -14.38 -21.59
N THR A 613 22.29 -15.65 -21.46
CA THR A 613 20.88 -16.07 -21.60
C THR A 613 20.17 -16.19 -20.26
N ALA A 614 20.86 -16.72 -19.25
CA ALA A 614 20.28 -16.97 -17.93
C ALA A 614 21.28 -16.71 -16.80
N VAL A 615 20.80 -16.33 -15.61
CA VAL A 615 21.61 -16.11 -14.41
C VAL A 615 20.82 -16.54 -13.17
N ALA A 616 21.51 -17.18 -12.22
CA ALA A 616 20.98 -17.52 -10.91
C ALA A 616 22.01 -17.21 -9.82
N TRP A 617 21.53 -16.73 -8.68
CA TRP A 617 22.35 -16.39 -7.52
C TRP A 617 21.84 -17.12 -6.29
N GLY A 618 22.63 -18.06 -5.81
CA GLY A 618 22.29 -18.93 -4.69
C GLY A 618 23.22 -18.70 -3.51
N ALA A 619 22.70 -18.85 -2.30
CA ALA A 619 23.52 -18.99 -1.10
C ALA A 619 23.09 -20.24 -0.35
N SER A 620 24.05 -20.92 0.26
CA SER A 620 23.73 -22.04 1.15
C SER A 620 23.20 -21.49 2.47
N SER A 621 22.12 -22.08 2.97
CA SER A 621 21.64 -21.85 4.34
C SER A 621 22.66 -22.25 5.42
N GLN A 622 23.65 -23.07 5.07
CA GLN A 622 24.69 -23.61 5.97
C GLN A 622 25.98 -22.78 6.00
N GLY A 623 25.95 -21.52 5.54
CA GLY A 623 27.08 -20.59 5.66
C GLY A 623 28.17 -20.72 4.60
N ASN A 624 27.94 -21.47 3.50
CA ASN A 624 28.85 -21.40 2.35
C ASN A 624 28.74 -20.04 1.68
N SER A 625 29.85 -19.59 1.09
CA SER A 625 29.88 -18.39 0.24
C SER A 625 28.82 -18.50 -0.87
N PRO A 626 28.08 -17.41 -1.15
CA PRO A 626 27.12 -17.40 -2.24
C PRO A 626 27.83 -17.71 -3.56
N VAL A 627 27.07 -18.25 -4.52
CA VAL A 627 27.56 -18.64 -5.84
C VAL A 627 26.66 -17.99 -6.89
N LEU A 628 27.28 -17.44 -7.92
CA LEU A 628 26.61 -16.87 -9.07
C LEU A 628 26.89 -17.75 -10.28
N VAL A 629 25.83 -18.24 -10.95
CA VAL A 629 25.96 -19.09 -12.14
C VAL A 629 25.24 -18.42 -13.30
N SER A 630 25.89 -18.41 -14.47
CA SER A 630 25.36 -17.81 -15.69
C SER A 630 25.54 -18.75 -16.88
N ALA A 631 24.55 -18.77 -17.77
CA ALA A 631 24.61 -19.49 -19.04
C ALA A 631 24.79 -18.52 -20.21
N ALA A 632 25.55 -18.97 -21.20
CA ALA A 632 25.85 -18.23 -22.42
C ALA A 632 25.24 -18.94 -23.64
N LEU A 633 24.91 -18.16 -24.67
CA LEU A 633 24.35 -18.68 -25.93
C LEU A 633 25.35 -19.57 -26.68
N ASP A 634 26.64 -19.44 -26.40
CA ASP A 634 27.67 -20.30 -26.99
C ASP A 634 27.71 -21.71 -26.38
N GLY A 635 26.79 -22.03 -25.46
CA GLY A 635 26.71 -23.33 -24.78
C GLY A 635 27.50 -23.38 -23.49
N SER A 636 28.21 -22.30 -23.12
CA SER A 636 29.03 -22.26 -21.91
C SER A 636 28.18 -22.03 -20.66
N LEU A 637 28.55 -22.72 -19.58
CA LEU A 637 28.07 -22.48 -18.22
C LEU A 637 29.22 -21.99 -17.36
N VAL A 638 29.02 -20.86 -16.68
CA VAL A 638 30.08 -20.15 -15.97
C VAL A 638 29.65 -19.89 -14.53
N MET A 639 30.57 -20.13 -13.60
CA MET A 639 30.34 -19.95 -12.17
C MET A 639 31.33 -18.92 -11.61
N TYR A 640 30.83 -18.00 -10.80
CA TYR A 640 31.59 -16.99 -10.08
C TYR A 640 31.34 -17.12 -8.57
N GLY A 641 32.31 -16.68 -7.76
CA GLY A 641 32.07 -16.48 -6.32
C GLY A 641 31.08 -15.34 -6.11
N GLY A 642 30.16 -15.47 -5.16
CA GLY A 642 29.05 -14.52 -4.98
C GLY A 642 29.45 -13.21 -4.32
N ASN A 643 30.50 -13.15 -3.51
CA ASN A 643 30.92 -11.88 -2.86
C ASN A 643 32.09 -11.20 -3.58
N GLY A 644 32.41 -11.64 -4.80
CA GLY A 644 33.58 -11.20 -5.55
C GLY A 644 34.91 -11.75 -4.99
N PRO A 645 36.05 -11.41 -5.61
CA PRO A 645 36.17 -10.60 -6.84
C PRO A 645 35.64 -11.34 -8.08
N PHE A 646 34.94 -10.62 -8.97
CA PHE A 646 34.31 -11.19 -10.18
C PHE A 646 35.19 -11.15 -11.44
N THR A 647 36.47 -10.83 -11.29
CA THR A 647 37.40 -10.65 -12.43
C THR A 647 37.71 -11.94 -13.18
N ARG A 648 37.57 -13.10 -12.51
CA ARG A 648 37.78 -14.42 -13.09
C ARG A 648 36.65 -15.36 -12.66
N PRO A 649 36.17 -16.23 -13.57
CA PRO A 649 35.24 -17.28 -13.18
C PRO A 649 35.93 -18.28 -12.25
N ALA A 650 35.19 -18.75 -11.25
CA ALA A 650 35.60 -19.83 -10.36
C ALA A 650 35.64 -21.17 -11.12
N ALA A 651 34.69 -21.38 -12.03
CA ALA A 651 34.67 -22.51 -12.95
C ALA A 651 33.92 -22.16 -14.25
N GLU A 652 34.27 -22.86 -15.33
CA GLU A 652 33.69 -22.65 -16.66
C GLU A 652 33.62 -24.01 -17.39
N ILE A 653 32.46 -24.30 -17.96
CA ILE A 653 32.21 -25.50 -18.77
C ILE A 653 31.75 -25.01 -20.14
N LYS A 654 32.56 -25.23 -21.18
CA LYS A 654 32.31 -24.66 -22.52
C LYS A 654 31.19 -25.37 -23.27
N ASP A 655 31.17 -26.69 -23.20
CA ASP A 655 30.21 -27.54 -23.91
C ASP A 655 29.10 -28.00 -22.95
N ALA A 656 28.61 -27.09 -22.11
CA ALA A 656 27.57 -27.42 -21.14
C ALA A 656 26.24 -27.71 -21.86
N HIS A 657 25.92 -26.98 -22.92
CA HIS A 657 24.83 -27.24 -23.86
C HIS A 657 25.30 -27.02 -25.31
N ARG A 658 24.49 -27.41 -26.30
CA ARG A 658 24.81 -27.17 -27.71
C ARG A 658 24.97 -25.66 -27.99
N PRO A 659 26.05 -25.22 -28.64
CA PRO A 659 26.20 -23.82 -29.05
C PRO A 659 25.03 -23.33 -29.92
N ASP A 660 24.75 -22.03 -29.87
CA ASP A 660 23.65 -21.36 -30.57
C ASP A 660 22.25 -21.87 -30.19
N THR A 661 22.10 -22.49 -29.02
CA THR A 661 20.81 -22.84 -28.43
C THR A 661 20.54 -22.04 -27.16
N TRP A 662 19.30 -21.57 -27.01
CA TRP A 662 18.96 -20.71 -25.88
C TRP A 662 18.81 -21.53 -24.60
N THR A 663 19.71 -21.32 -23.62
CA THR A 663 19.59 -21.91 -22.29
C THR A 663 18.74 -20.99 -21.42
N GLY A 664 17.44 -21.27 -21.34
CA GLY A 664 16.48 -20.41 -20.65
C GLY A 664 16.37 -20.67 -19.15
N GLY A 665 16.40 -21.93 -18.75
CA GLY A 665 16.16 -22.33 -17.37
C GLY A 665 17.45 -22.58 -16.61
N ILE A 666 17.67 -21.86 -15.52
CA ILE A 666 18.72 -22.14 -14.53
C ILE A 666 18.18 -21.93 -13.13
N ASP A 667 18.48 -22.86 -12.23
CA ASP A 667 18.14 -22.72 -10.82
C ASP A 667 19.17 -23.42 -9.95
N ILE A 668 19.29 -22.95 -8.71
CA ILE A 668 20.25 -23.45 -7.73
C ILE A 668 19.46 -24.04 -6.57
N SER A 669 19.87 -25.22 -6.10
CA SER A 669 19.26 -25.84 -4.92
C SER A 669 19.40 -24.97 -3.67
N ALA A 670 18.49 -25.14 -2.72
CA ALA A 670 18.46 -24.34 -1.47
C ALA A 670 19.74 -24.51 -0.62
N ASP A 671 20.48 -25.61 -0.81
CA ASP A 671 21.77 -25.85 -0.17
C ASP A 671 22.97 -25.23 -0.91
N GLY A 672 22.76 -24.67 -2.12
CA GLY A 672 23.79 -24.07 -2.97
C GLY A 672 24.76 -25.06 -3.61
N ARG A 673 24.49 -26.38 -3.53
CA ARG A 673 25.42 -27.43 -3.96
C ARG A 673 25.13 -27.94 -5.37
N MET A 674 23.88 -27.86 -5.80
CA MET A 674 23.45 -28.37 -7.09
C MET A 674 22.90 -27.25 -7.95
N VAL A 675 23.18 -27.33 -9.24
CA VAL A 675 22.66 -26.41 -10.26
C VAL A 675 21.96 -27.25 -11.31
N VAL A 676 20.73 -26.88 -11.65
CA VAL A 676 20.02 -27.49 -12.77
C VAL A 676 19.98 -26.51 -13.93
N THR A 677 20.22 -27.00 -15.13
CA THR A 677 20.12 -26.23 -16.37
C THR A 677 19.21 -26.91 -17.36
N ARG A 678 18.41 -26.11 -18.06
CA ARG A 678 17.57 -26.53 -19.17
C ARG A 678 18.01 -25.80 -20.44
N GLY A 679 18.57 -26.57 -21.37
CA GLY A 679 19.07 -26.04 -22.64
C GLY A 679 18.05 -26.09 -23.76
N GLY A 680 18.26 -25.25 -24.79
CA GLY A 680 17.54 -25.33 -26.07
C GLY A 680 17.93 -26.57 -26.90
N ASP A 681 18.97 -27.29 -26.49
CA ASP A 681 19.37 -28.58 -27.05
C ASP A 681 18.42 -29.73 -26.69
N GLY A 682 17.36 -29.47 -25.91
CA GLY A 682 16.42 -30.48 -25.48
C GLY A 682 16.96 -31.36 -24.35
N LEU A 683 17.97 -30.88 -23.61
CA LEU A 683 18.55 -31.58 -22.47
C LEU A 683 18.34 -30.80 -21.18
N ILE A 684 18.01 -31.52 -20.12
CA ILE A 684 18.12 -31.05 -18.74
C ILE A 684 19.37 -31.69 -18.12
N LYS A 685 20.22 -30.88 -17.50
CA LYS A 685 21.48 -31.32 -16.91
C LYS A 685 21.57 -30.86 -15.46
N LEU A 686 22.11 -31.72 -14.62
CA LEU A 686 22.40 -31.44 -13.22
C LEU A 686 23.91 -31.33 -13.00
N TRP A 687 24.33 -30.32 -12.25
CA TRP A 687 25.73 -30.00 -12.00
C TRP A 687 26.00 -29.88 -10.51
N ASP A 688 27.16 -30.38 -10.05
CA ASP A 688 27.66 -30.15 -8.70
C ASP A 688 28.55 -28.89 -8.68
N THR A 689 28.27 -27.93 -7.80
CA THR A 689 29.07 -26.70 -7.67
C THR A 689 30.47 -26.97 -7.14
N ARG A 690 30.68 -28.04 -6.37
CA ARG A 690 32.01 -28.45 -5.88
C ARG A 690 32.82 -29.20 -6.93
N LYS A 691 32.15 -29.91 -7.84
CA LYS A 691 32.75 -30.68 -8.94
C LYS A 691 32.25 -30.19 -10.30
N PHE A 692 32.45 -28.89 -10.54
CA PHE A 692 31.92 -28.19 -11.71
C PHE A 692 32.74 -28.45 -13.00
N LYS A 693 32.69 -29.69 -13.50
CA LYS A 693 33.41 -30.11 -14.72
C LYS A 693 32.55 -30.90 -15.70
N GLN A 694 31.70 -31.79 -15.18
CA GLN A 694 30.84 -32.67 -15.98
C GLN A 694 29.46 -32.72 -15.32
N PRO A 695 28.39 -32.94 -16.11
CA PRO A 695 27.05 -33.09 -15.55
C PRO A 695 27.01 -34.40 -14.77
N LEU A 696 26.39 -34.38 -13.59
CA LEU A 696 26.11 -35.59 -12.80
C LEU A 696 25.10 -36.47 -13.53
N VAL A 697 24.05 -35.84 -14.04
CA VAL A 697 22.93 -36.50 -14.72
C VAL A 697 22.51 -35.63 -15.89
N LYS A 698 22.12 -36.28 -16.99
CA LYS A 698 21.52 -35.64 -18.17
C LYS A 698 20.32 -36.46 -18.63
N ILE A 699 19.25 -35.79 -19.01
CA ILE A 699 18.06 -36.42 -19.59
C ILE A 699 17.57 -35.63 -20.80
N GLU A 700 16.97 -36.34 -21.74
CA GLU A 700 16.26 -35.74 -22.86
C GLU A 700 14.90 -35.22 -22.42
N HIS A 701 14.66 -33.95 -22.66
CA HIS A 701 13.39 -33.29 -22.44
C HIS A 701 13.24 -32.20 -23.50
N PRO A 702 12.37 -32.40 -24.52
CA PRO A 702 12.19 -31.44 -25.60
C PRO A 702 11.99 -30.01 -25.09
N SER A 703 12.77 -29.09 -25.64
CA SER A 703 12.75 -27.69 -25.22
C SER A 703 11.83 -26.86 -26.11
N THR A 704 11.25 -25.81 -25.55
CA THR A 704 10.50 -24.79 -26.28
C THR A 704 11.26 -23.47 -26.37
N SER A 705 12.52 -23.44 -25.93
CA SER A 705 13.36 -22.24 -25.88
C SER A 705 13.56 -21.56 -27.24
N ASP A 706 13.48 -22.29 -28.35
CA ASP A 706 13.58 -21.72 -29.70
C ASP A 706 12.47 -20.70 -30.01
N ARG A 707 11.27 -20.92 -29.47
CA ARG A 707 10.12 -20.00 -29.63
C ARG A 707 9.91 -19.13 -28.41
N TYR A 708 10.16 -19.68 -27.23
CA TYR A 708 9.97 -19.02 -25.95
C TYR A 708 11.26 -19.13 -25.13
N PRO A 709 12.20 -18.18 -25.27
CA PRO A 709 13.50 -18.23 -24.58
C PRO A 709 13.43 -18.33 -23.05
N MET A 710 12.25 -18.07 -22.49
CA MET A 710 11.93 -17.85 -21.08
C MET A 710 11.55 -19.13 -20.33
N THR A 711 11.79 -20.30 -20.93
CA THR A 711 11.36 -21.59 -20.36
C THR A 711 11.98 -21.83 -18.99
N GLY A 712 11.14 -21.87 -17.97
CA GLY A 712 11.55 -22.03 -16.58
C GLY A 712 11.92 -23.48 -16.23
N ILE A 713 12.82 -23.61 -15.26
CA ILE A 713 13.07 -24.81 -14.48
C ILE A 713 13.30 -24.35 -13.04
N LYS A 714 12.67 -25.00 -12.06
CA LYS A 714 12.76 -24.58 -10.66
C LYS A 714 12.88 -25.79 -9.73
N TYR A 715 13.69 -25.66 -8.68
CA TYR A 715 13.69 -26.61 -7.58
C TYR A 715 12.41 -26.47 -6.77
N SER A 716 11.98 -27.58 -6.18
CA SER A 716 11.01 -27.55 -5.10
C SER A 716 11.60 -26.78 -3.89
N PRO A 717 10.75 -26.25 -3.01
CA PRO A 717 11.17 -25.52 -1.81
C PRO A 717 12.18 -26.25 -0.91
N ASP A 718 12.09 -27.58 -0.88
CA ASP A 718 12.96 -28.48 -0.12
C ASP A 718 14.10 -29.08 -0.97
N SER A 719 14.22 -28.68 -2.24
CA SER A 719 15.18 -29.20 -3.22
C SER A 719 15.12 -30.72 -3.45
N ARG A 720 14.03 -31.39 -3.05
CA ARG A 720 13.81 -32.81 -3.28
C ARG A 720 13.28 -33.14 -4.68
N PHE A 721 12.72 -32.15 -5.37
CA PHE A 721 12.17 -32.30 -6.73
C PHE A 721 12.57 -31.10 -7.60
N ILE A 722 12.40 -31.27 -8.90
CA ILE A 722 12.59 -30.22 -9.90
C ILE A 722 11.35 -30.17 -10.78
N ILE A 723 10.81 -28.99 -11.03
CA ILE A 723 9.65 -28.81 -11.90
C ILE A 723 10.05 -28.19 -13.24
N THR A 724 9.43 -28.68 -14.32
CA THR A 724 9.66 -28.19 -15.67
C THR A 724 8.41 -28.35 -16.53
N GLY A 725 8.18 -27.40 -17.45
CA GLY A 725 7.09 -27.45 -18.41
C GLY A 725 7.47 -28.08 -19.74
N SER A 726 6.56 -28.86 -20.35
CA SER A 726 6.75 -29.49 -21.66
C SER A 726 6.20 -28.66 -22.82
N ALA A 727 6.71 -28.95 -24.02
CA ALA A 727 6.15 -28.46 -25.28
C ALA A 727 4.71 -28.92 -25.52
N SER A 728 4.31 -30.06 -24.95
CA SER A 728 2.96 -30.59 -25.02
C SER A 728 2.00 -30.03 -23.95
N GLY A 729 2.48 -29.13 -23.07
CA GLY A 729 1.66 -28.53 -22.02
C GLY A 729 1.49 -29.35 -20.76
N HIS A 730 2.32 -30.39 -20.60
CA HIS A 730 2.41 -31.15 -19.35
C HIS A 730 3.43 -30.53 -18.40
N LEU A 731 3.09 -30.52 -17.11
CA LEU A 731 4.03 -30.26 -16.03
C LEU A 731 4.72 -31.57 -15.66
N HIS A 732 6.06 -31.56 -15.65
CA HIS A 732 6.86 -32.69 -15.21
C HIS A 732 7.52 -32.35 -13.87
N ILE A 733 7.34 -33.24 -12.89
CA ILE A 733 8.01 -33.22 -11.61
C ILE A 733 9.09 -34.30 -11.66
N LEU A 734 10.35 -33.89 -11.62
CA LEU A 734 11.51 -34.73 -11.78
C LEU A 734 12.20 -34.97 -10.44
N ASN A 735 12.74 -36.18 -10.26
CA ASN A 735 13.62 -36.47 -9.15
C ASN A 735 15.04 -35.97 -9.46
N PRO A 736 15.69 -35.16 -8.60
CA PRO A 736 17.01 -34.61 -8.87
C PRO A 736 18.10 -35.68 -8.98
N ALA A 737 17.96 -36.85 -8.35
CA ALA A 737 19.00 -37.88 -8.37
C ALA A 737 19.18 -38.54 -9.75
N ASN A 738 18.11 -38.62 -10.55
CA ASN A 738 18.12 -39.30 -11.86
C ASN A 738 17.47 -38.48 -13.00
N LEU A 739 16.92 -37.30 -12.68
CA LEU A 739 16.15 -36.42 -13.56
C LEU A 739 14.98 -37.09 -14.29
N ARG A 740 14.53 -38.26 -13.84
CA ARG A 740 13.36 -38.94 -14.40
C ARG A 740 12.08 -38.32 -13.87
N PRO A 741 11.01 -38.25 -14.68
CA PRO A 741 9.72 -37.80 -14.20
C PRO A 741 9.17 -38.80 -13.19
N GLU A 742 8.92 -38.30 -11.99
CA GLU A 742 8.19 -39.02 -10.94
C GLU A 742 6.69 -38.79 -11.11
N HIS A 743 6.31 -37.57 -11.50
CA HIS A 743 4.92 -37.25 -11.78
C HIS A 743 4.79 -36.38 -13.02
N VAL A 744 3.80 -36.68 -13.87
CA VAL A 744 3.48 -35.92 -15.08
C VAL A 744 2.00 -35.61 -15.09
N THR A 745 1.64 -34.31 -15.13
CA THR A 745 0.24 -33.90 -15.17
C THR A 745 -0.04 -32.98 -16.35
N PRO A 746 -1.13 -33.21 -17.11
CA PRO A 746 -1.54 -32.33 -18.20
C PRO A 746 -2.20 -31.04 -17.71
N VAL A 747 -1.54 -29.89 -17.86
CA VAL A 747 -2.11 -28.59 -17.44
C VAL A 747 -2.81 -27.89 -18.62
N THR A 748 -2.11 -27.72 -19.73
CA THR A 748 -2.65 -27.11 -20.96
C THR A 748 -2.37 -28.00 -22.17
N PRO A 749 -3.08 -29.12 -22.34
CA PRO A 749 -2.80 -30.11 -23.38
C PRO A 749 -2.63 -29.49 -24.77
N GLY A 750 -1.50 -29.78 -25.41
CA GLY A 750 -1.18 -29.34 -26.77
C GLY A 750 -0.57 -27.94 -26.88
N ILE A 751 -0.47 -27.19 -25.77
CA ILE A 751 0.07 -25.82 -25.76
C ILE A 751 1.33 -25.77 -24.86
N PRO A 752 2.44 -25.17 -25.31
CA PRO A 752 3.66 -25.08 -24.50
C PRO A 752 3.47 -24.43 -23.13
N LEU A 753 4.00 -25.09 -22.10
CA LEU A 753 4.14 -24.53 -20.76
C LEU A 753 5.50 -23.82 -20.65
N ILE A 754 5.47 -22.51 -20.41
CA ILE A 754 6.65 -21.62 -20.50
C ILE A 754 7.23 -21.38 -19.11
N ALA A 755 6.45 -20.78 -18.22
CA ALA A 755 6.90 -20.38 -16.89
C ALA A 755 6.37 -21.36 -15.83
N VAL A 756 7.21 -21.69 -14.84
CA VAL A 756 6.84 -22.54 -13.70
C VAL A 756 7.47 -21.98 -12.43
N ASP A 757 6.71 -21.97 -11.33
CA ASP A 757 7.17 -21.56 -10.01
C ASP A 757 6.51 -22.41 -8.92
N TRP A 758 7.27 -22.80 -7.89
CA TRP A 758 6.76 -23.56 -6.74
C TRP A 758 6.97 -22.75 -5.47
N HIS A 759 5.87 -22.28 -4.90
CA HIS A 759 5.95 -21.40 -3.76
C HIS A 759 6.24 -22.16 -2.44
N PRO A 760 7.24 -21.72 -1.63
CA PRO A 760 7.70 -22.44 -0.44
C PRO A 760 6.72 -22.53 0.72
N LYS A 761 5.95 -21.47 1.01
CA LYS A 761 5.01 -21.47 2.17
C LYS A 761 3.62 -21.99 1.83
N LEU A 762 3.06 -21.57 0.69
CA LEU A 762 1.76 -22.03 0.21
C LEU A 762 1.74 -23.50 -0.20
N ASN A 763 2.88 -24.04 -0.63
CA ASN A 763 2.99 -25.34 -1.29
C ASN A 763 2.01 -25.46 -2.48
N GLN A 764 2.13 -24.52 -3.42
CA GLN A 764 1.33 -24.42 -4.64
C GLN A 764 2.27 -24.27 -5.83
N ILE A 765 1.88 -24.87 -6.96
CA ILE A 765 2.65 -24.78 -8.21
C ILE A 765 1.89 -23.88 -9.17
N ILE A 766 2.58 -22.91 -9.74
CA ILE A 766 1.98 -21.93 -10.63
C ILE A 766 2.67 -22.03 -11.98
N THR A 767 1.86 -22.09 -13.02
CA THR A 767 2.33 -22.37 -14.37
C THR A 767 1.74 -21.37 -15.36
N GLY A 768 2.57 -20.94 -16.30
CA GLY A 768 2.24 -19.95 -17.33
C GLY A 768 2.34 -20.57 -18.70
N SER A 769 1.25 -20.50 -19.46
CA SER A 769 1.14 -21.14 -20.76
C SER A 769 1.26 -20.15 -21.92
N ALA A 770 1.55 -20.66 -23.12
CA ALA A 770 1.63 -19.85 -24.34
C ALA A 770 0.28 -19.26 -24.78
N ASN A 771 -0.86 -19.79 -24.29
CA ASN A 771 -2.21 -19.31 -24.55
C ASN A 771 -2.68 -18.17 -23.63
N ALA A 772 -1.75 -17.52 -22.91
CA ALA A 772 -2.04 -16.43 -21.98
C ALA A 772 -2.80 -16.84 -20.70
N GLU A 773 -2.91 -18.14 -20.42
CA GLU A 773 -3.52 -18.66 -19.20
C GLU A 773 -2.47 -18.97 -18.12
N THR A 774 -2.73 -18.48 -16.91
CA THR A 774 -1.97 -18.86 -15.71
C THR A 774 -2.77 -19.87 -14.91
N HIS A 775 -2.18 -21.01 -14.62
CA HIS A 775 -2.82 -22.09 -13.86
C HIS A 775 -2.15 -22.20 -12.49
N VAL A 776 -2.94 -22.11 -11.42
CA VAL A 776 -2.51 -22.30 -10.04
C VAL A 776 -2.96 -23.68 -9.58
N LEU A 777 -2.02 -24.60 -9.43
CA LEU A 777 -2.25 -25.95 -8.95
C LEU A 777 -2.07 -26.00 -7.43
N TYR A 778 -3.02 -26.65 -6.76
CA TYR A 778 -3.01 -26.81 -5.31
C TYR A 778 -3.65 -28.12 -4.90
N ASN A 779 -3.39 -28.53 -3.65
CA ASN A 779 -4.10 -29.63 -3.01
C ASN A 779 -4.69 -29.13 -1.68
N PRO A 780 -6.01 -29.23 -1.44
CA PRO A 780 -6.64 -28.75 -0.21
C PRO A 780 -6.04 -29.30 1.09
N SER A 781 -5.45 -30.50 1.07
CA SER A 781 -4.83 -31.11 2.25
C SER A 781 -3.38 -30.65 2.47
N LEU A 782 -2.61 -30.47 1.40
CA LEU A 782 -1.18 -30.14 1.47
C LEU A 782 -0.86 -28.65 1.33
N SER A 783 -1.71 -27.90 0.63
CA SER A 783 -1.53 -26.49 0.33
C SER A 783 -2.19 -25.62 1.39
N SER A 784 -1.62 -24.44 1.63
CA SER A 784 -2.19 -23.45 2.55
C SER A 784 -2.41 -22.11 1.85
N ARG A 785 -3.52 -21.44 2.15
CA ARG A 785 -3.87 -20.09 1.64
C ARG A 785 -3.82 -20.00 0.10
N GLY A 786 -3.52 -18.82 -0.47
CA GLY A 786 -3.39 -18.65 -1.93
C GLY A 786 -4.69 -19.02 -2.65
N ALA A 787 -4.62 -19.95 -3.60
CA ALA A 787 -5.81 -20.46 -4.30
C ALA A 787 -6.87 -21.05 -3.36
N LEU A 788 -6.46 -21.74 -2.29
CA LEU A 788 -7.40 -22.32 -1.32
C LEU A 788 -8.24 -21.23 -0.63
N GLU A 789 -7.64 -20.07 -0.32
CA GLU A 789 -8.36 -18.93 0.27
C GLU A 789 -9.34 -18.31 -0.73
N VAL A 790 -8.98 -18.26 -2.01
CA VAL A 790 -9.90 -17.80 -3.06
C VAL A 790 -11.08 -18.74 -3.17
N MET A 791 -10.81 -20.05 -3.22
CA MET A 791 -11.82 -21.09 -3.42
C MET A 791 -12.63 -21.40 -2.16
N SER A 792 -12.20 -20.95 -0.97
CA SER A 792 -13.00 -21.06 0.25
C SER A 792 -13.98 -19.90 0.46
N ARG A 793 -13.91 -18.84 -0.35
CA ARG A 793 -14.78 -17.67 -0.21
C ARG A 793 -16.12 -17.89 -0.89
N ALA A 794 -17.16 -17.30 -0.31
CA ALA A 794 -18.47 -17.29 -0.93
C ALA A 794 -18.42 -16.57 -2.30
N PRO A 795 -19.03 -17.15 -3.35
CA PRO A 795 -19.07 -16.53 -4.66
C PRO A 795 -19.87 -15.23 -4.57
N LYS A 796 -19.34 -14.14 -5.15
CA LYS A 796 -20.10 -12.89 -5.22
C LYS A 796 -21.34 -13.11 -6.08
N LYS A 797 -22.52 -12.73 -5.55
CA LYS A 797 -23.77 -12.73 -6.32
C LYS A 797 -23.62 -11.69 -7.44
N ARG A 798 -23.49 -12.19 -8.66
CA ARG A 798 -23.36 -11.34 -9.85
C ARG A 798 -24.73 -10.79 -10.21
N HIS A 799 -24.80 -9.50 -10.49
CA HIS A 799 -25.91 -8.95 -11.24
C HIS A 799 -25.78 -9.43 -12.71
N VAL A 800 -26.87 -9.48 -13.48
CA VAL A 800 -26.81 -9.84 -14.91
C VAL A 800 -25.87 -8.91 -15.68
N ASP A 801 -25.71 -7.66 -15.21
CA ASP A 801 -24.77 -6.68 -15.77
C ASP A 801 -23.29 -6.92 -15.37
N ASP A 802 -23.00 -7.86 -14.47
CA ASP A 802 -21.63 -8.23 -14.10
C ASP A 802 -21.09 -9.39 -14.96
N ASP A 803 -21.89 -9.94 -15.88
CA ASP A 803 -21.46 -10.96 -16.84
C ASP A 803 -20.72 -10.32 -18.04
N PRO A 804 -19.42 -10.55 -18.23
CA PRO A 804 -18.64 -10.00 -19.35
C PRO A 804 -19.01 -10.64 -20.70
N SER A 805 -19.84 -11.69 -20.71
CA SER A 805 -20.43 -12.27 -21.90
C SER A 805 -21.74 -11.59 -22.33
N PHE A 806 -22.43 -10.89 -21.40
CA PHE A 806 -23.72 -10.22 -21.64
C PHE A 806 -23.62 -8.69 -21.60
N THR A 807 -22.67 -8.15 -20.83
CA THR A 807 -22.17 -6.80 -21.10
C THR A 807 -21.37 -6.88 -22.39
N MET A 808 -21.83 -6.18 -23.42
CA MET A 808 -20.97 -5.95 -24.58
C MET A 808 -19.71 -5.27 -24.06
N ASP A 809 -18.63 -6.04 -23.97
CA ASP A 809 -17.32 -5.47 -24.07
C ASP A 809 -17.26 -4.80 -25.44
N GLN A 810 -17.48 -3.48 -25.47
CA GLN A 810 -17.38 -2.68 -26.68
C GLN A 810 -15.96 -2.70 -27.26
N SER A 811 -15.01 -3.41 -26.62
CA SER A 811 -13.70 -3.73 -27.21
C SER A 811 -13.78 -4.76 -28.35
N GLN A 812 -14.78 -5.65 -28.39
CA GLN A 812 -14.74 -6.84 -29.26
C GLN A 812 -15.43 -6.71 -30.63
N LEU A 813 -16.27 -5.70 -30.88
CA LEU A 813 -17.06 -5.61 -32.14
C LEU A 813 -16.90 -4.32 -32.95
N GLY A 814 -15.97 -3.43 -32.59
CA GLY A 814 -15.54 -2.33 -33.47
C GLY A 814 -16.64 -1.37 -33.94
N LEU A 815 -17.79 -1.34 -33.28
CA LEU A 815 -18.95 -0.51 -33.63
C LEU A 815 -19.45 0.21 -32.38
N SER A 816 -18.76 1.29 -32.01
CA SER A 816 -19.29 2.30 -31.09
C SER A 816 -19.46 3.63 -31.82
N GLY A 817 -20.72 3.95 -32.13
CA GLY A 817 -21.35 5.28 -31.97
C GLY A 817 -20.89 6.50 -32.77
N ASP A 818 -19.67 6.59 -33.29
CA ASP A 818 -19.15 7.81 -33.93
C ASP A 818 -18.75 7.60 -35.40
N ALA A 819 -19.56 6.84 -36.13
CA ALA A 819 -19.49 6.78 -37.58
C ALA A 819 -20.21 7.99 -38.21
N ILE A 820 -19.64 9.19 -38.08
CA ILE A 820 -19.80 10.22 -39.12
C ILE A 820 -18.49 10.27 -39.89
N ILE A 821 -18.46 9.48 -40.95
CA ILE A 821 -17.40 9.51 -41.96
C ILE A 821 -17.49 10.87 -42.65
N THR A 822 -16.59 11.79 -42.30
CA THR A 822 -16.28 12.92 -43.18
C THR A 822 -15.27 12.42 -44.23
N PRO A 823 -15.54 12.55 -45.53
CA PRO A 823 -14.61 12.11 -46.56
C PRO A 823 -13.35 12.99 -46.50
N GLY A 824 -12.19 12.40 -46.17
CA GLY A 824 -10.88 13.05 -46.31
C GLY A 824 -9.92 12.97 -45.11
N ALA A 825 -10.31 12.41 -43.96
CA ALA A 825 -9.40 12.27 -42.82
C ALA A 825 -8.59 10.96 -42.89
N LEU A 826 -7.26 11.08 -42.98
CA LEU A 826 -6.32 9.96 -42.99
C LEU A 826 -6.29 9.22 -41.64
N SER A 827 -6.33 7.89 -41.72
CA SER A 827 -6.34 6.95 -40.61
C SER A 827 -5.03 6.95 -39.81
N GLY A 828 -5.10 7.34 -38.53
CA GLY A 828 -4.05 7.13 -37.53
C GLY A 828 -4.57 6.23 -36.41
N GLY A 829 -4.05 5.00 -36.33
CA GLY A 829 -4.49 3.98 -35.38
C GLY A 829 -4.31 4.39 -33.91
N HIS A 830 -5.40 4.35 -33.14
CA HIS A 830 -5.41 4.65 -31.72
C HIS A 830 -5.96 3.47 -30.92
N LYS A 831 -5.12 2.86 -30.07
CA LYS A 831 -5.56 1.95 -29.01
C LYS A 831 -5.87 2.76 -27.74
N ARG A 832 -7.10 2.68 -27.23
CA ARG A 832 -7.57 3.10 -25.90
C ARG A 832 -8.63 2.07 -25.48
N GLY A 833 -8.78 1.59 -24.26
CA GLY A 833 -8.27 1.95 -22.94
C GLY A 833 -9.37 1.61 -21.93
N GLY A 834 -9.13 0.66 -21.02
CA GLY A 834 -10.13 0.22 -20.04
C GLY A 834 -10.37 1.21 -18.90
N GLY A 835 -11.62 1.65 -18.75
CA GLY A 835 -12.34 1.68 -17.46
C GLY A 835 -11.90 2.59 -16.30
N VAL A 836 -11.08 3.64 -16.46
CA VAL A 836 -10.75 4.55 -15.34
C VAL A 836 -10.62 6.01 -15.82
N THR A 837 -11.13 6.97 -15.04
CA THR A 837 -10.92 8.41 -15.36
C THR A 837 -9.44 8.79 -15.24
N ALA A 838 -9.06 9.91 -15.88
CA ALA A 838 -7.68 10.38 -16.03
C ALA A 838 -6.89 10.57 -14.71
N SER A 839 -7.54 10.55 -13.54
CA SER A 839 -6.90 10.67 -12.22
C SER A 839 -6.73 9.33 -11.49
N GLY A 840 -7.03 8.18 -12.10
CA GLY A 840 -6.85 6.87 -11.47
C GLY A 840 -7.84 6.53 -10.34
N LYS A 841 -8.91 7.30 -10.16
CA LYS A 841 -10.04 6.93 -9.28
C LYS A 841 -11.07 6.10 -10.07
N SER A 842 -11.60 5.05 -9.43
CA SER A 842 -12.79 4.33 -9.87
C SER A 842 -13.88 5.33 -10.25
N ARG A 843 -14.56 5.14 -11.39
CA ARG A 843 -15.76 5.94 -11.72
C ARG A 843 -16.78 5.65 -10.64
N ASP A 844 -17.04 6.64 -9.80
CA ASP A 844 -18.21 6.65 -8.93
C ASP A 844 -19.45 6.50 -9.81
N PRO A 845 -20.21 5.40 -9.72
CA PRO A 845 -21.39 5.17 -10.55
C PRO A 845 -22.49 6.21 -10.31
N TYR A 846 -22.37 7.02 -9.25
CA TYR A 846 -23.31 8.10 -8.91
C TYR A 846 -22.87 9.50 -9.37
N ARG A 847 -21.74 9.65 -10.08
CA ARG A 847 -21.36 10.96 -10.64
C ARG A 847 -22.15 11.23 -11.93
N PRO A 848 -23.05 12.24 -11.96
CA PRO A 848 -23.79 12.56 -13.18
C PRO A 848 -22.81 12.96 -14.31
N GLN A 849 -22.94 12.29 -15.46
CA GLN A 849 -22.15 12.57 -16.65
C GLN A 849 -22.51 13.94 -17.19
N VAL A 850 -21.55 14.89 -17.16
CA VAL A 850 -21.69 16.15 -17.90
C VAL A 850 -21.47 15.83 -19.38
N GLN A 851 -22.53 15.88 -20.18
CA GLN A 851 -22.45 15.67 -21.63
C GLN A 851 -21.59 16.77 -22.27
N GLN A 852 -20.65 16.40 -23.14
CA GLN A 852 -19.94 17.39 -23.95
C GLN A 852 -20.90 17.94 -25.00
N ILE A 853 -21.17 19.25 -24.91
CA ILE A 853 -22.03 19.98 -25.82
C ILE A 853 -21.31 20.04 -27.18
N THR A 854 -21.86 19.33 -28.17
CA THR A 854 -21.37 19.43 -29.55
C THR A 854 -21.78 20.78 -30.16
N PRO A 855 -21.11 21.27 -31.22
CA PRO A 855 -21.43 22.55 -31.85
C PRO A 855 -22.88 22.68 -32.35
N PHE A 856 -23.58 21.55 -32.52
CA PHE A 856 -24.98 21.46 -32.95
C PHE A 856 -25.99 21.45 -31.79
N MET A 857 -25.56 21.29 -30.53
CA MET A 857 -26.43 21.34 -29.35
C MET A 857 -26.81 22.77 -28.92
N ARG A 858 -26.32 23.80 -29.60
CA ARG A 858 -26.71 25.21 -29.37
C ARG A 858 -28.14 25.56 -29.81
N SER A 859 -28.92 24.60 -30.30
CA SER A 859 -30.30 24.84 -30.76
C SER A 859 -31.37 24.59 -29.69
N GLN A 860 -31.03 24.18 -28.46
CA GLN A 860 -31.98 24.27 -27.35
C GLN A 860 -31.98 25.72 -26.84
N PRO A 861 -33.13 26.41 -26.82
CA PRO A 861 -33.18 27.79 -26.34
C PRO A 861 -32.77 27.83 -24.86
N ASP A 862 -31.86 28.73 -24.51
CA ASP A 862 -31.42 28.95 -23.12
C ASP A 862 -32.64 29.07 -22.20
N GLU A 863 -32.61 28.38 -21.06
CA GLU A 863 -33.66 28.43 -20.03
C GLU A 863 -34.00 29.88 -19.63
N LYS A 864 -32.98 30.74 -19.60
CA LYS A 864 -33.15 32.19 -19.40
C LYS A 864 -34.02 32.83 -20.48
N HIS A 865 -33.75 32.54 -21.75
CA HIS A 865 -34.51 33.09 -22.88
C HIS A 865 -35.98 32.64 -22.84
N ILE A 866 -36.24 31.38 -22.47
CA ILE A 866 -37.60 30.85 -22.30
C ILE A 866 -38.29 31.55 -21.11
N SER A 867 -37.59 31.71 -20.00
CA SER A 867 -38.13 32.35 -18.78
C SER A 867 -38.45 33.84 -18.97
N GLU A 868 -37.70 34.52 -19.82
CA GLU A 868 -37.82 35.96 -20.05
C GLU A 868 -38.81 36.29 -21.17
N ASN A 869 -38.90 35.46 -22.22
CA ASN A 869 -39.66 35.78 -23.43
C ASN A 869 -40.97 35.00 -23.60
N ILE A 870 -41.20 33.93 -22.83
CA ILE A 870 -42.48 33.20 -22.86
C ILE A 870 -43.33 33.60 -21.65
N PRO A 871 -44.43 34.35 -21.86
CA PRO A 871 -45.38 34.67 -20.80
C PRO A 871 -45.96 33.37 -20.20
N LEU A 872 -46.15 33.33 -18.87
CA LEU A 872 -46.63 32.17 -18.07
C LEU A 872 -45.61 31.04 -17.80
N SER A 873 -44.38 31.08 -18.32
CA SER A 873 -43.38 30.04 -18.04
C SER A 873 -42.97 29.91 -16.56
N ARG A 874 -43.20 30.96 -15.75
CA ARG A 874 -42.91 31.00 -14.30
C ARG A 874 -44.04 30.56 -13.36
N MET A 875 -45.24 30.24 -13.86
CA MET A 875 -46.37 29.88 -12.97
C MET A 875 -46.17 28.58 -12.18
N LEU A 876 -45.18 27.76 -12.54
CA LEU A 876 -44.84 26.54 -11.80
C LEU A 876 -44.23 26.82 -10.41
N HIS A 877 -43.81 28.06 -10.14
CA HIS A 877 -43.12 28.45 -8.90
C HIS A 877 -43.94 29.40 -8.00
N GLU A 878 -45.15 29.78 -8.37
CA GLU A 878 -46.05 30.49 -7.45
C GLU A 878 -46.74 29.47 -6.53
N ASP A 879 -46.64 29.66 -5.22
CA ASP A 879 -47.34 28.83 -4.25
C ASP A 879 -48.86 29.01 -4.48
N PRO A 880 -49.62 27.92 -4.72
CA PRO A 880 -51.05 28.00 -5.01
C PRO A 880 -51.83 28.73 -3.92
N ARG A 881 -51.35 28.73 -2.67
CA ARG A 881 -51.97 29.46 -1.57
C ARG A 881 -51.84 30.97 -1.71
N GLU A 882 -50.64 31.44 -2.09
CA GLU A 882 -50.36 32.86 -2.28
C GLU A 882 -51.10 33.40 -3.51
N ALA A 883 -51.15 32.61 -4.59
CA ALA A 883 -51.93 32.91 -5.78
C ALA A 883 -53.44 33.04 -5.45
N LEU A 884 -54.01 32.14 -4.65
CA LEU A 884 -55.42 32.21 -4.24
C LEU A 884 -55.73 33.40 -3.32
N LEU A 885 -54.81 33.75 -2.40
CA LEU A 885 -54.96 34.90 -1.51
C LEU A 885 -54.98 36.24 -2.28
N LYS A 886 -54.19 36.39 -3.35
CA LYS A 886 -54.22 37.58 -4.23
C LYS A 886 -55.62 37.85 -4.80
N TYR A 887 -56.39 36.79 -5.07
CA TYR A 887 -57.76 36.91 -5.60
C TYR A 887 -58.85 36.93 -4.52
N ALA A 888 -58.52 36.70 -3.24
CA ALA A 888 -59.49 36.68 -2.16
C ALA A 888 -60.15 38.06 -1.94
N ASP A 889 -59.37 39.14 -2.02
CA ASP A 889 -59.88 40.50 -1.87
C ASP A 889 -60.67 40.97 -3.10
N VAL A 890 -60.28 40.50 -4.30
CA VAL A 890 -61.00 40.75 -5.54
C VAL A 890 -62.35 40.02 -5.53
N ALA A 891 -62.38 38.77 -5.06
CA ALA A 891 -63.60 37.98 -4.90
C ALA A 891 -64.57 38.56 -3.86
N LYS A 892 -64.06 39.23 -2.82
CA LYS A 892 -64.89 39.98 -1.86
C LYS A 892 -65.48 41.27 -2.44
N LYS A 893 -64.74 41.95 -3.34
CA LYS A 893 -65.16 43.23 -3.93
C LYS A 893 -66.10 43.09 -5.14
N ASP A 894 -65.95 42.05 -5.96
CA ASP A 894 -66.82 41.76 -7.12
C ASP A 894 -67.24 40.27 -7.17
N PRO A 895 -68.22 39.84 -6.35
CA PRO A 895 -68.64 38.44 -6.26
C PRO A 895 -69.53 38.02 -7.46
N ARG A 896 -68.93 37.86 -8.64
CA ARG A 896 -69.67 37.48 -9.86
C ARG A 896 -70.29 36.08 -9.79
N PHE A 897 -69.63 35.13 -9.14
CA PHE A 897 -70.06 33.72 -9.09
C PHE A 897 -70.71 33.30 -7.77
N THR A 898 -70.60 34.10 -6.70
CA THR A 898 -71.15 33.76 -5.37
C THR A 898 -72.39 34.59 -4.99
N SER A 899 -72.83 35.53 -5.83
CA SER A 899 -73.97 36.41 -5.55
C SER A 899 -75.28 35.65 -5.25
N ALA A 900 -75.51 34.51 -5.93
CA ALA A 900 -76.70 33.68 -5.78
C ALA A 900 -76.76 32.92 -4.42
N TRP A 901 -75.63 32.75 -3.74
CA TRP A 901 -75.53 31.97 -2.49
C TRP A 901 -75.19 32.82 -1.26
N SER A 902 -75.32 34.15 -1.36
CA SER A 902 -75.04 35.09 -0.28
C SER A 902 -75.76 34.79 1.04
N LYS A 903 -76.93 34.11 0.99
CA LYS A 903 -77.71 33.71 2.18
C LYS A 903 -77.36 32.33 2.75
N THR A 904 -76.72 31.45 1.97
CA THR A 904 -76.51 30.04 2.32
C THR A 904 -75.04 29.64 2.40
N GLN A 905 -74.11 30.58 2.20
CA GLN A 905 -72.69 30.29 2.21
C GLN A 905 -72.16 30.05 3.64
N PRO A 906 -71.58 28.87 3.95
CA PRO A 906 -71.06 28.57 5.29
C PRO A 906 -69.81 29.40 5.61
N VAL A 907 -69.70 29.85 6.86
CA VAL A 907 -68.54 30.62 7.36
C VAL A 907 -67.37 29.66 7.60
N THR A 908 -66.23 29.93 6.97
CA THR A 908 -65.01 29.15 7.16
C THR A 908 -64.32 29.56 8.46
N GLN A 909 -64.28 28.66 9.44
CA GLN A 909 -63.48 28.82 10.65
C GLN A 909 -62.11 28.17 10.43
N TYR A 910 -61.04 28.95 10.55
CA TYR A 910 -59.68 28.42 10.60
C TYR A 910 -59.31 28.14 12.06
N ALA A 911 -58.62 27.04 12.32
CA ALA A 911 -58.11 26.73 13.66
C ALA A 911 -57.02 27.76 14.05
N GLU A 912 -57.22 28.47 15.15
CA GLU A 912 -56.19 29.32 15.77
C GLU A 912 -55.15 28.41 16.44
N LEU A 913 -53.97 28.28 15.83
CA LEU A 913 -52.80 27.68 16.47
C LEU A 913 -52.23 28.74 17.41
N SER A 914 -52.25 28.46 18.72
CA SER A 914 -51.78 29.34 19.78
C SER A 914 -50.27 29.53 19.75
N ASP A 915 -49.83 30.77 19.55
CA ASP A 915 -48.46 31.26 19.74
C ASP A 915 -48.17 31.44 21.24
N GLU A 916 -47.82 30.38 21.96
CA GLU A 916 -47.22 30.46 23.29
C GLU A 916 -46.00 29.54 23.39
N GLU A 917 -44.83 30.02 22.96
CA GLU A 917 -43.57 29.84 23.69
C GLU A 917 -42.42 30.66 23.05
N GLY A 918 -41.87 31.58 23.85
CA GLY A 918 -40.47 32.01 23.78
C GLY A 918 -40.07 33.05 22.74
N GLY A 919 -40.25 34.33 23.04
CA GLY A 919 -39.84 35.45 22.20
C GLY A 919 -38.36 35.83 22.27
N GLY A 920 -37.94 36.64 21.27
CA GLY A 920 -36.71 37.41 21.31
C GLY A 920 -36.06 37.68 19.95
N GLY A 921 -36.61 38.64 19.18
CA GLY A 921 -35.83 39.52 18.28
C GLY A 921 -35.40 39.00 16.91
N GLU A 922 -36.07 39.52 15.87
CA GLU A 922 -35.57 39.78 14.50
C GLU A 922 -34.71 38.71 13.82
N GLU A 923 -35.36 37.82 13.05
CA GLU A 923 -35.06 37.53 11.63
C GLU A 923 -36.09 36.47 11.14
N GLY A 924 -36.62 36.64 9.92
CA GLY A 924 -37.73 35.83 9.40
C GLY A 924 -37.41 34.32 9.31
N PRO A 925 -38.42 33.43 9.33
CA PRO A 925 -38.17 32.00 9.29
C PRO A 925 -37.63 31.59 7.92
N ASP A 926 -36.39 31.13 7.94
CA ASP A 926 -35.64 30.69 6.77
C ASP A 926 -36.32 29.49 6.09
N LYS A 927 -36.47 29.59 4.77
CA LYS A 927 -37.07 28.55 3.93
C LYS A 927 -36.25 27.26 4.05
N LYS A 928 -36.85 26.22 4.64
CA LYS A 928 -36.36 24.84 4.56
C LYS A 928 -36.24 24.42 3.09
N ARG A 929 -35.05 24.58 2.52
CA ARG A 929 -34.64 23.92 1.28
C ARG A 929 -34.57 22.41 1.54
N VAL A 930 -35.60 21.71 1.08
CA VAL A 930 -35.55 20.28 0.83
C VAL A 930 -34.46 20.04 -0.22
N LYS A 931 -33.38 19.36 0.19
CA LYS A 931 -32.33 18.86 -0.70
C LYS A 931 -32.95 17.92 -1.74
N ARG A 932 -32.64 18.16 -3.01
CA ARG A 932 -32.60 17.11 -4.04
C ARG A 932 -31.21 17.09 -4.64
#